data_AF-A0AAD5YP97-F1
#
_entry.id   AF-A0AAD5YP97-F1
#
_cell.length_a   1.000
_cell.length_b   1.000
_cell.length_c   1.000
_cell.angle_alpha   90.00
_cell.angle_beta   90.00
_cell.angle_gamma   90.00
#
_symmetry.space_group_name_H-M   'P 1'
#
loop_
_entity.id
_entity.type
_entity.pdbx_description
1 polymer ?
#
loop_
_entity_poly.entity_id
_entity_poly.type
_entity_poly.pdbx_seq_one_letter_code
_entity_poly.pdbx_strand_id
1 'polypeptide(L)'
;MLSALIFLLLSSTVSSAPLPSSNTASFDWNKINYVYAFGDSYSFIPGTFGESGFRQVFKTFHRFSFTPRQLYTDEIIPNRSSSGGSNWLQYLTECFVGLPAECPRQIWGFAHGGSDIDGALLPTAHDTGLQMSDQVRQWLEYGSYVLPKPAGQTLTTWWAGINDCTHMLNNETITDHDAFLDKTMESYFRLVSVAARNGLKTHLFLTVPPVDRSQFAETVRGGPQAYKEAINLFNDKLVARVAKYTKDNPEQTILSFNAAAFFTNILDHPQQFGFNDTKDFCSDCEDQEAFFWHNVEHPTDHVHRLLAKAIEGPFIAMNCILAILYPILCTLLASLAVNARRFSWNNIKYVYAFGDSYSFVQGTKGHANFSFIGDNLSPEFTPQDLLTNQIIPRNVSKFLTKKKEVAEWGRQALRAQIGLPLHHDFTIPLVDQVAQWVTYGSTVIPHPQDQTLTTWWIGINDTGDSNRNASIANFTTFWETEMRSYFKAVDLASSHGLNTHLFLNVPPEERSPGSLGDPGQLKDHINLFNSVLENHITQFANSHPGKCSPKPLSLPQYIQDDVIINATDAPCFLDNPAEFGFSDVTGFCTCADPAGYFWYTEMHTLIIPSRRALDELILDTGHPTQRVHQLLAEAVKDQLLSVGD
;
A
#
# COMPACT_ATOMS: atom_id res chain seq x y z
N MET A 1 32.50 -21.34 64.52
CA MET A 1 33.15 -20.06 64.12
C MET A 1 33.75 -20.27 62.74
N LEU A 2 33.32 -19.42 61.77
CA LEU A 2 33.94 -19.03 60.48
C LEU A 2 34.74 -20.07 59.66
N SER A 3 34.72 -20.13 58.33
CA SER A 3 33.99 -19.46 57.24
C SER A 3 34.35 -20.25 55.97
N ALA A 4 33.39 -20.52 55.09
CA ALA A 4 33.63 -21.01 53.75
C ALA A 4 33.85 -19.83 52.80
N LEU A 5 34.98 -19.78 52.10
CA LEU A 5 35.22 -18.83 51.02
C LEU A 5 34.64 -19.38 49.71
N ILE A 6 33.58 -18.75 49.23
CA ILE A 6 33.05 -18.90 47.88
C ILE A 6 33.71 -17.80 47.02
N PHE A 7 34.35 -18.20 45.93
CA PHE A 7 34.79 -17.31 44.86
C PHE A 7 33.56 -16.67 44.20
N LEU A 8 33.39 -15.35 44.35
CA LEU A 8 32.46 -14.56 43.54
C LEU A 8 33.11 -14.29 42.18
N LEU A 9 32.58 -14.92 41.12
CA LEU A 9 32.68 -14.41 39.76
C LEU A 9 31.71 -13.23 39.64
N LEU A 10 32.24 -12.02 39.57
CA LEU A 10 31.50 -10.82 39.20
C LEU A 10 31.21 -10.87 37.69
N SER A 11 30.08 -11.49 37.32
CA SER A 11 29.44 -11.22 36.04
C SER A 11 28.82 -9.84 36.10
N SER A 12 29.45 -8.85 35.47
CA SER A 12 28.86 -7.54 35.22
C SER A 12 27.72 -7.68 34.22
N THR A 13 26.53 -8.02 34.70
CA THR A 13 25.29 -7.88 33.94
C THR A 13 24.99 -6.39 33.84
N VAL A 14 25.41 -5.76 32.75
CA VAL A 14 24.94 -4.43 32.38
C VAL A 14 23.51 -4.62 31.85
N SER A 15 22.52 -4.31 32.69
CA SER A 15 21.14 -4.12 32.25
C SER A 15 21.10 -3.00 31.22
N SER A 16 20.92 -3.34 29.95
CA SER A 16 20.31 -2.41 29.00
C SER A 16 18.89 -2.16 29.50
N ALA A 17 18.67 -1.05 30.19
CA ALA A 17 17.33 -0.68 30.65
C ALA A 17 16.44 -0.48 29.40
N PRO A 18 15.38 -1.29 29.21
CA PRO A 18 14.41 -1.00 28.18
C PRO A 18 13.71 0.30 28.56
N LEU A 19 13.55 1.20 27.59
CA LEU A 19 12.67 2.36 27.73
C LEU A 19 11.27 1.89 28.17
N PRO A 20 10.56 2.61 29.04
CA PRO A 20 9.28 2.18 29.57
C PRO A 20 8.27 1.96 28.45
N SER A 21 7.86 0.71 28.24
CA SER A 21 6.87 0.30 27.24
C SER A 21 5.46 0.62 27.76
N SER A 22 4.82 1.66 27.22
CA SER A 22 3.37 1.84 27.39
C SER A 22 2.62 1.06 26.32
N ASN A 23 1.77 0.13 26.74
CA ASN A 23 0.73 -0.56 25.96
C ASN A 23 1.08 -0.89 24.49
N THR A 24 1.93 -1.88 24.27
CA THR A 24 2.00 -2.58 22.99
C THR A 24 1.24 -3.89 23.11
N ALA A 25 0.42 -4.24 22.12
CA ALA A 25 0.11 -5.64 21.89
C ALA A 25 1.43 -6.41 21.93
N SER A 26 1.55 -7.43 22.79
CA SER A 26 2.85 -8.05 23.08
C SER A 26 3.48 -8.55 21.78
N PHE A 27 4.56 -7.90 21.34
CA PHE A 27 5.33 -8.38 20.20
C PHE A 27 5.87 -9.78 20.50
N ASP A 28 5.61 -10.72 19.60
CA ASP A 28 6.04 -12.10 19.73
C ASP A 28 6.79 -12.51 18.47
N TRP A 29 8.11 -12.58 18.56
CA TRP A 29 9.00 -12.94 17.46
C TRP A 29 8.65 -14.29 16.82
N ASN A 30 8.12 -15.23 17.61
CA ASN A 30 7.75 -16.56 17.11
C ASN A 30 6.54 -16.53 16.15
N LYS A 31 5.77 -15.44 16.14
CA LYS A 31 4.65 -15.25 15.21
C LYS A 31 5.07 -14.55 13.92
N ILE A 32 6.27 -14.00 13.84
CA ILE A 32 6.74 -13.28 12.66
C ILE A 32 7.13 -14.27 11.56
N ASN A 33 6.38 -14.22 10.46
CA ASN A 33 6.57 -15.02 9.26
C ASN A 33 7.14 -14.20 8.09
N TYR A 34 6.96 -12.86 8.13
CA TYR A 34 7.33 -11.96 7.03
C TYR A 34 8.17 -10.81 7.56
N VAL A 35 9.31 -10.56 6.92
CA VAL A 35 10.20 -9.43 7.22
C VAL A 35 10.36 -8.57 5.98
N TYR A 36 10.08 -7.28 6.11
CA TYR A 36 10.27 -6.27 5.08
C TYR A 36 11.38 -5.32 5.52
N ALA A 37 12.38 -5.10 4.68
CA ALA A 37 13.53 -4.28 5.06
C ALA A 37 13.70 -3.06 4.16
N PHE A 38 13.65 -1.87 4.76
CA PHE A 38 13.99 -0.60 4.13
C PHE A 38 15.25 -0.03 4.80
N GLY A 39 16.16 0.52 4.02
CA GLY A 39 17.43 0.97 4.57
C GLY A 39 18.55 1.11 3.56
N ASP A 40 19.78 1.08 4.07
CA ASP A 40 20.99 1.26 3.29
C ASP A 40 21.81 -0.04 3.11
N SER A 41 23.11 0.10 2.86
CA SER A 41 24.06 -1.00 2.65
C SER A 41 24.17 -1.95 3.85
N TYR A 42 23.80 -1.51 5.07
CA TYR A 42 23.81 -2.33 6.28
C TYR A 42 22.63 -3.29 6.36
N SER A 43 21.62 -3.13 5.51
CA SER A 43 20.47 -4.04 5.39
C SER A 43 20.29 -4.62 3.97
N PHE A 44 21.24 -4.34 3.09
CA PHE A 44 21.21 -4.74 1.70
C PHE A 44 21.40 -6.26 1.53
N ILE A 45 20.46 -6.88 0.83
CA ILE A 45 20.51 -8.29 0.44
C ILE A 45 20.47 -8.39 -1.09
N PRO A 46 21.42 -9.12 -1.71
CA PRO A 46 21.48 -9.23 -3.16
C PRO A 46 20.53 -10.27 -3.74
N GLY A 47 19.92 -9.93 -4.88
CA GLY A 47 19.05 -10.80 -5.68
C GLY A 47 19.59 -11.05 -7.10
N THR A 48 19.10 -12.10 -7.75
CA THR A 48 19.37 -12.45 -9.16
C THR A 48 18.93 -11.42 -10.19
N PHE A 49 17.94 -10.58 -9.89
CA PHE A 49 17.47 -9.52 -10.79
C PHE A 49 18.22 -8.18 -10.63
N GLY A 50 19.15 -8.08 -9.68
CA GLY A 50 20.03 -6.94 -9.49
C GLY A 50 21.13 -6.79 -10.57
N GLU A 51 21.62 -5.57 -10.78
CA GLU A 51 22.70 -5.33 -11.74
C GLU A 51 24.09 -5.79 -11.22
N SER A 52 24.96 -6.18 -12.14
CA SER A 52 26.33 -6.59 -11.84
C SER A 52 27.18 -5.39 -11.40
N GLY A 53 27.71 -5.43 -10.17
CA GLY A 53 28.57 -4.38 -9.60
C GLY A 53 27.99 -3.76 -8.33
N PHE A 54 26.66 -3.74 -8.21
CA PHE A 54 25.88 -3.43 -7.02
C PHE A 54 24.66 -4.36 -7.03
N ARG A 55 24.79 -5.56 -6.46
CA ARG A 55 23.91 -6.72 -6.73
C ARG A 55 22.61 -6.60 -5.94
N GLN A 56 21.58 -5.99 -6.50
CA GLN A 56 20.29 -5.62 -5.86
C GLN A 56 19.20 -6.72 -5.90
N VAL A 57 18.08 -6.49 -5.21
CA VAL A 57 16.81 -7.22 -5.44
C VAL A 57 16.01 -6.58 -6.59
N PHE A 58 15.86 -5.24 -6.76
CA PHE A 58 15.26 -4.67 -8.01
C PHE A 58 15.77 -3.24 -8.42
N LYS A 59 16.88 -3.23 -9.19
CA LYS A 59 17.40 -2.30 -10.24
C LYS A 59 17.79 -0.81 -10.03
N THR A 60 18.84 -0.42 -10.79
CA THR A 60 19.23 0.96 -11.22
C THR A 60 18.22 1.58 -12.22
N PHE A 61 18.35 2.89 -12.49
CA PHE A 61 17.54 3.87 -13.28
C PHE A 61 16.64 3.40 -14.47
N HIS A 62 16.77 2.17 -14.97
CA HIS A 62 16.03 1.65 -16.11
C HIS A 62 14.96 0.58 -15.75
N ARG A 63 14.77 0.18 -14.48
CA ARG A 63 13.69 -0.74 -14.02
C ARG A 63 13.32 -0.49 -12.55
N PHE A 64 12.87 0.72 -12.24
CA PHE A 64 12.20 1.01 -10.97
C PHE A 64 11.00 0.08 -10.73
N SER A 65 10.33 -0.37 -11.80
CA SER A 65 9.21 -1.30 -11.75
C SER A 65 9.64 -2.77 -11.81
N PHE A 66 8.91 -3.61 -11.09
CA PHE A 66 8.96 -5.06 -11.23
C PHE A 66 7.55 -5.66 -11.34
N THR A 67 7.47 -6.83 -11.96
CA THR A 67 6.24 -7.64 -11.99
C THR A 67 6.19 -8.58 -10.79
N PRO A 68 5.00 -9.07 -10.39
CA PRO A 68 4.89 -10.12 -9.38
C PRO A 68 5.75 -11.36 -9.71
N ARG A 69 5.83 -11.73 -11.00
CA ARG A 69 6.67 -12.84 -11.43
C ARG A 69 8.14 -12.60 -11.10
N GLN A 70 8.67 -11.42 -11.43
CA GLN A 70 10.05 -11.08 -11.10
C GLN A 70 10.29 -11.09 -9.60
N LEU A 71 9.36 -10.53 -8.82
CA LEU A 71 9.41 -10.54 -7.35
C LEU A 71 9.51 -11.96 -6.78
N TYR A 72 8.63 -12.87 -7.22
CA TYR A 72 8.57 -14.24 -6.71
C TYR A 72 9.63 -15.19 -7.29
N THR A 73 10.36 -14.78 -8.34
CA THR A 73 11.45 -15.59 -8.92
C THR A 73 12.84 -15.02 -8.64
N ASP A 74 12.94 -13.93 -7.87
CA ASP A 74 14.23 -13.37 -7.50
C ASP A 74 14.85 -14.15 -6.35
N GLU A 75 15.97 -14.80 -6.62
CA GLU A 75 16.67 -15.60 -5.63
C GLU A 75 17.73 -14.77 -4.91
N ILE A 76 17.79 -14.93 -3.58
CA ILE A 76 18.83 -14.38 -2.72
C ILE A 76 20.16 -15.02 -3.12
N ILE A 77 21.15 -14.16 -3.39
CA ILE A 77 22.51 -14.59 -3.72
C ILE A 77 23.32 -14.70 -2.42
N PRO A 78 23.88 -15.88 -2.09
CA PRO A 78 24.62 -16.08 -0.85
C PRO A 78 25.95 -15.32 -0.86
N ASN A 79 26.37 -14.82 0.30
CA ASN A 79 27.69 -14.21 0.55
C ASN A 79 28.07 -13.08 -0.42
N ARG A 80 27.10 -12.24 -0.79
CA ARG A 80 27.29 -11.10 -1.71
C ARG A 80 26.79 -9.77 -1.13
N SER A 81 26.55 -9.70 0.18
CA SER A 81 26.17 -8.46 0.84
C SER A 81 27.39 -7.56 1.13
N SER A 82 27.16 -6.35 1.62
CA SER A 82 28.20 -5.37 1.97
C SER A 82 29.12 -5.83 3.11
N SER A 83 28.80 -6.92 3.81
CA SER A 83 29.60 -7.47 4.91
C SER A 83 30.72 -8.42 4.48
N GLY A 84 30.83 -8.70 3.18
CA GLY A 84 31.68 -9.80 2.66
C GLY A 84 31.09 -11.19 2.86
N GLY A 85 29.93 -11.28 3.51
CA GLY A 85 29.21 -12.52 3.76
C GLY A 85 27.70 -12.26 3.81
N SER A 86 27.04 -12.88 4.79
CA SER A 86 25.61 -12.70 5.02
C SER A 86 25.31 -11.45 5.87
N ASN A 87 24.16 -10.83 5.62
CA ASN A 87 23.67 -9.67 6.35
C ASN A 87 22.90 -10.09 7.63
N TRP A 88 22.71 -9.18 8.58
CA TRP A 88 22.02 -9.43 9.86
C TRP A 88 20.59 -9.91 9.63
N LEU A 89 19.93 -9.42 8.60
CA LEU A 89 18.59 -9.84 8.24
C LEU A 89 18.53 -11.31 7.77
N GLN A 90 19.56 -11.78 7.05
CA GLN A 90 19.66 -13.18 6.63
C GLN A 90 19.87 -14.09 7.83
N TYR A 91 20.71 -13.67 8.79
CA TYR A 91 20.87 -14.38 10.06
C TYR A 91 19.59 -14.38 10.89
N LEU A 92 18.90 -13.23 10.98
CA LEU A 92 17.67 -13.08 11.74
C LEU A 92 16.54 -13.97 11.20
N THR A 93 16.47 -14.13 9.88
CA THR A 93 15.41 -14.91 9.21
C THR A 93 15.79 -16.33 8.86
N GLU A 94 17.05 -16.71 9.10
CA GLU A 94 17.67 -17.96 8.64
C GLU A 94 17.55 -18.19 7.12
N CYS A 95 17.49 -17.09 6.35
CA CYS A 95 17.26 -17.08 4.92
C CYS A 95 18.50 -16.58 4.17
N PHE A 96 19.37 -17.53 3.79
CA PHE A 96 20.71 -17.20 3.27
C PHE A 96 20.83 -17.26 1.73
N VAL A 97 19.93 -17.99 1.07
CA VAL A 97 19.99 -18.27 -0.38
C VAL A 97 18.61 -18.69 -0.90
N GLY A 98 18.40 -18.55 -2.21
CA GLY A 98 17.23 -19.08 -2.89
C GLY A 98 16.03 -18.14 -2.79
N LEU A 99 14.83 -18.67 -3.02
CA LEU A 99 13.63 -17.85 -3.11
C LEU A 99 13.19 -17.32 -1.73
N PRO A 100 13.00 -16.00 -1.56
CA PRO A 100 12.44 -15.42 -0.33
C PRO A 100 11.15 -16.09 0.14
N ALA A 101 10.29 -16.50 -0.79
CA ALA A 101 9.02 -17.14 -0.50
C ALA A 101 9.13 -18.54 0.11
N GLU A 102 10.28 -19.20 -0.05
CA GLU A 102 10.56 -20.56 0.45
C GLU A 102 11.36 -20.55 1.76
N CYS A 103 11.76 -19.38 2.25
CA CYS A 103 12.52 -19.27 3.49
C CYS A 103 11.69 -19.57 4.74
N PRO A 104 12.32 -20.06 5.83
CA PRO A 104 11.64 -20.33 7.10
C PRO A 104 10.85 -19.12 7.61
N ARG A 105 11.44 -17.93 7.46
CA ARG A 105 10.76 -16.64 7.54
C ARG A 105 11.03 -15.91 6.23
N GLN A 106 9.97 -15.48 5.55
CA GLN A 106 10.13 -14.82 4.27
C GLN A 106 10.75 -13.43 4.47
N ILE A 107 11.73 -13.09 3.65
CA ILE A 107 12.41 -11.81 3.71
C ILE A 107 12.34 -11.06 2.38
N TRP A 108 11.71 -9.90 2.40
CA TRP A 108 11.56 -9.04 1.24
C TRP A 108 12.42 -7.78 1.44
N GLY A 109 13.63 -7.80 0.88
CA GLY A 109 14.63 -6.74 1.01
C GLY A 109 14.45 -5.63 -0.02
N PHE A 110 14.07 -4.44 0.43
CA PHE A 110 14.01 -3.21 -0.37
C PHE A 110 15.18 -2.26 -0.12
N ALA A 111 15.96 -2.49 0.94
CA ALA A 111 17.15 -1.72 1.28
C ALA A 111 18.13 -1.63 0.10
N HIS A 112 18.77 -0.48 -0.08
CA HIS A 112 19.68 -0.20 -1.19
C HIS A 112 20.99 0.42 -0.70
N GLY A 113 22.12 -0.13 -1.15
CA GLY A 113 23.44 0.35 -0.75
C GLY A 113 23.70 1.79 -1.17
N GLY A 114 24.06 2.65 -0.22
CA GLY A 114 24.30 4.08 -0.45
C GLY A 114 23.05 4.95 -0.36
N SER A 115 21.91 4.40 0.05
CA SER A 115 20.66 5.14 0.24
C SER A 115 20.75 6.17 1.37
N ASP A 116 20.44 7.42 1.05
CA ASP A 116 19.92 8.43 1.97
C ASP A 116 18.41 8.20 2.21
N ILE A 117 17.81 8.97 3.11
CA ILE A 117 16.38 8.90 3.41
C ILE A 117 15.52 9.47 2.27
N ASP A 118 15.90 10.63 1.72
CA ASP A 118 15.09 11.34 0.72
C ASP A 118 15.93 12.10 -0.30
N GLY A 119 15.76 11.74 -1.58
CA GLY A 119 16.42 12.39 -2.71
C GLY A 119 16.03 13.85 -2.92
N ALA A 120 14.89 14.29 -2.37
CA ALA A 120 14.50 15.69 -2.40
C ALA A 120 15.34 16.57 -1.44
N LEU A 121 15.93 15.98 -0.40
CA LEU A 121 16.79 16.68 0.57
C LEU A 121 18.27 16.53 0.22
N LEU A 122 18.69 15.31 -0.16
CA LEU A 122 20.02 14.99 -0.64
C LEU A 122 19.90 14.34 -2.03
N PRO A 123 19.97 15.15 -3.10
CA PRO A 123 19.95 14.62 -4.46
C PRO A 123 21.12 13.65 -4.68
N THR A 124 20.83 12.48 -5.23
CA THR A 124 21.85 11.46 -5.53
C THR A 124 22.92 12.03 -6.46
N ALA A 125 24.19 11.88 -6.10
CA ALA A 125 25.32 12.25 -6.97
C ALA A 125 25.50 11.32 -8.19
N HIS A 126 24.81 10.17 -8.21
CA HIS A 126 24.83 9.19 -9.28
C HIS A 126 23.41 8.88 -9.76
N ASP A 127 23.22 8.78 -11.07
CA ASP A 127 21.96 8.43 -11.75
C ASP A 127 21.49 6.99 -11.47
N THR A 128 21.87 6.35 -10.36
CA THR A 128 21.57 4.93 -10.09
C THR A 128 21.19 4.63 -8.64
N GLY A 129 21.21 5.62 -7.74
CA GLY A 129 20.86 5.42 -6.32
C GLY A 129 19.36 5.38 -6.07
N LEU A 130 18.89 4.45 -5.23
CA LEU A 130 17.51 4.44 -4.73
C LEU A 130 17.52 4.92 -3.29
N GLN A 131 16.85 6.04 -3.04
CA GLN A 131 16.69 6.59 -1.70
C GLN A 131 15.60 5.81 -0.93
N MET A 132 15.55 5.90 0.39
CA MET A 132 14.54 5.18 1.17
C MET A 132 13.12 5.57 0.76
N SER A 133 12.92 6.84 0.33
CA SER A 133 11.67 7.31 -0.28
C SER A 133 11.30 6.56 -1.56
N ASP A 134 12.28 6.24 -2.40
CA ASP A 134 12.10 5.43 -3.60
C ASP A 134 11.85 3.96 -3.27
N GLN A 135 12.51 3.40 -2.24
CA GLN A 135 12.28 2.03 -1.79
C GLN A 135 10.84 1.81 -1.31
N VAL A 136 10.33 2.74 -0.48
CA VAL A 136 8.93 2.70 0.00
C VAL A 136 7.95 2.89 -1.16
N ARG A 137 8.25 3.78 -2.11
CA ARG A 137 7.44 3.95 -3.32
C ARG A 137 7.44 2.69 -4.19
N GLN A 138 8.60 2.05 -4.36
CA GLN A 138 8.74 0.82 -5.12
C GLN A 138 7.96 -0.33 -4.48
N TRP A 139 8.06 -0.49 -3.15
CA TRP A 139 7.23 -1.43 -2.41
C TRP A 139 5.74 -1.12 -2.60
N LEU A 140 5.33 0.14 -2.44
CA LEU A 140 3.93 0.54 -2.55
C LEU A 140 3.36 0.24 -3.94
N GLU A 141 4.06 0.65 -4.99
CA GLU A 141 3.61 0.53 -6.38
C GLU A 141 3.65 -0.92 -6.91
N TYR A 142 4.64 -1.71 -6.53
CA TYR A 142 4.92 -3.00 -7.18
C TYR A 142 4.83 -4.23 -6.27
N GLY A 143 5.08 -4.08 -4.96
CA GLY A 143 5.11 -5.19 -4.01
C GLY A 143 3.88 -5.30 -3.11
N SER A 144 3.30 -4.17 -2.69
CA SER A 144 2.37 -4.09 -1.57
C SER A 144 1.07 -4.88 -1.80
N TYR A 145 0.61 -5.00 -3.04
CA TYR A 145 -0.62 -5.72 -3.40
C TYR A 145 -0.43 -7.22 -3.58
N VAL A 146 0.81 -7.70 -3.74
CA VAL A 146 1.11 -9.13 -3.91
C VAL A 146 1.77 -9.77 -2.71
N LEU A 147 2.47 -9.00 -1.88
CA LEU A 147 3.19 -9.53 -0.74
C LEU A 147 2.28 -9.64 0.50
N PRO A 148 2.40 -10.74 1.27
CA PRO A 148 1.61 -10.98 2.47
C PRO A 148 2.02 -10.05 3.62
N LYS A 149 1.05 -9.35 4.20
CA LYS A 149 1.25 -8.45 5.34
C LYS A 149 0.24 -8.66 6.48
N PRO A 150 0.02 -9.90 6.96
CA PRO A 150 -0.87 -10.15 8.09
C PRO A 150 -0.37 -9.42 9.34
N ALA A 151 -1.29 -8.73 10.02
CA ALA A 151 -1.03 -8.05 11.28
C ALA A 151 -0.54 -9.04 12.34
N GLY A 152 0.46 -8.64 13.14
CA GLY A 152 1.07 -9.48 14.17
C GLY A 152 1.97 -10.62 13.66
N GLN A 153 2.12 -10.78 12.34
CA GLN A 153 3.02 -11.76 11.71
C GLN A 153 4.06 -11.12 10.79
N THR A 154 4.04 -9.79 10.68
CA THR A 154 4.87 -9.03 9.75
C THR A 154 5.73 -8.04 10.51
N LEU A 155 7.05 -8.09 10.35
CA LEU A 155 7.99 -7.11 10.87
C LEU A 155 8.51 -6.23 9.72
N THR A 156 8.52 -4.92 9.92
CA THR A 156 9.14 -3.95 9.01
C THR A 156 10.35 -3.35 9.69
N THR A 157 11.53 -3.42 9.07
CA THR A 157 12.76 -2.87 9.62
C THR A 157 13.16 -1.59 8.89
N TRP A 158 13.57 -0.58 9.66
CA TRP A 158 14.03 0.70 9.16
C TRP A 158 15.44 0.97 9.69
N TRP A 159 16.43 0.92 8.81
CA TRP A 159 17.82 1.23 9.15
C TRP A 159 18.49 2.04 8.04
N ALA A 160 18.46 3.36 8.22
CA ALA A 160 19.03 4.36 7.32
C ALA A 160 19.54 5.55 8.15
N GLY A 161 20.42 6.36 7.55
CA GLY A 161 20.98 7.56 8.17
C GLY A 161 22.50 7.67 8.12
N ILE A 162 23.21 6.57 7.80
CA ILE A 162 24.67 6.56 7.65
C ILE A 162 25.08 7.50 6.50
N ASN A 163 24.44 7.32 5.34
CA ASN A 163 24.69 8.15 4.15
C ASN A 163 24.22 9.60 4.36
N ASP A 164 23.06 9.82 5.00
CA ASP A 164 22.56 11.17 5.28
C ASP A 164 23.56 11.97 6.11
N CYS A 165 24.16 11.37 7.16
CA CYS A 165 25.19 12.03 7.97
C CYS A 165 26.44 12.36 7.13
N THR A 166 26.88 11.44 6.28
CA THR A 166 28.05 11.61 5.40
C THR A 166 27.81 12.71 4.36
N HIS A 167 26.72 12.64 3.61
CA HIS A 167 26.39 13.56 2.54
C HIS A 167 26.01 14.95 3.07
N MET A 168 25.35 15.03 4.23
CA MET A 168 25.11 16.30 4.91
C MET A 168 26.44 17.01 5.22
N LEU A 169 27.39 16.32 5.87
CA LEU A 169 28.67 16.91 6.23
C LEU A 169 29.52 17.28 5.00
N ASN A 170 29.48 16.46 3.95
CA ASN A 170 30.23 16.72 2.72
C ASN A 170 29.60 17.82 1.84
N ASN A 171 28.34 18.20 2.08
CA ASN A 171 27.67 19.25 1.32
C ASN A 171 27.83 20.62 2.01
N GLU A 172 28.74 21.44 1.48
CA GLU A 172 29.05 22.77 2.04
C GLU A 172 27.87 23.75 2.08
N THR A 173 26.80 23.48 1.32
CA THR A 173 25.62 24.34 1.31
C THR A 173 24.69 24.10 2.51
N ILE A 174 24.87 22.98 3.23
CA ILE A 174 24.09 22.65 4.42
C ILE A 174 24.88 23.12 5.64
N THR A 175 24.61 24.35 6.08
CA THR A 175 25.32 24.93 7.24
C THR A 175 24.59 24.74 8.57
N ASP A 176 23.29 24.47 8.53
CA ASP A 176 22.45 24.21 9.71
C ASP A 176 22.05 22.74 9.75
N HIS A 177 22.94 21.91 10.32
CA HIS A 177 22.75 20.47 10.41
C HIS A 177 21.53 20.09 11.29
N ASP A 178 21.22 20.88 12.31
CA ASP A 178 20.09 20.60 13.22
C ASP A 178 18.75 20.75 12.48
N ALA A 179 18.55 21.89 11.82
CA ALA A 179 17.34 22.13 11.03
C ALA A 179 17.23 21.20 9.81
N PHE A 180 18.36 20.83 9.21
CA PHE A 180 18.39 19.86 8.11
C PHE A 180 17.92 18.47 8.57
N LEU A 181 18.44 18.00 9.71
CA LEU A 181 18.05 16.70 10.26
C LEU A 181 16.60 16.67 10.75
N ASP A 182 16.02 17.80 11.18
CA ASP A 182 14.58 17.88 11.46
C ASP A 182 13.72 17.59 10.23
N LYS A 183 14.04 18.19 9.07
CA LYS A 183 13.37 17.91 7.79
C LYS A 183 13.57 16.47 7.34
N THR A 184 14.77 15.94 7.57
CA THR A 184 15.11 14.55 7.27
C THR A 184 14.24 13.59 8.08
N MET A 185 14.05 13.85 9.37
CA MET A 185 13.16 13.06 10.24
C MET A 185 11.69 13.21 9.87
N GLU A 186 11.24 14.38 9.42
CA GLU A 186 9.89 14.55 8.88
C GLU A 186 9.65 13.65 7.67
N SER A 187 10.61 13.58 6.74
CA SER A 187 10.50 12.66 5.61
C SER A 187 10.56 11.20 6.04
N TYR A 188 11.48 10.83 6.93
CA TYR A 188 11.58 9.46 7.47
C TYR A 188 10.22 8.99 8.01
N PHE A 189 9.60 9.75 8.92
CA PHE A 189 8.36 9.32 9.55
C PHE A 189 7.13 9.47 8.64
N ARG A 190 7.18 10.33 7.61
CA ARG A 190 6.20 10.31 6.52
C ARG A 190 6.23 8.99 5.77
N LEU A 191 7.41 8.45 5.46
CA LEU A 191 7.57 7.16 4.79
C LEU A 191 7.09 5.99 5.67
N VAL A 192 7.41 6.01 6.96
CA VAL A 192 6.86 5.05 7.95
C VAL A 192 5.33 5.10 7.95
N SER A 193 4.75 6.31 7.94
CA SER A 193 3.29 6.49 7.94
C SER A 193 2.63 6.02 6.65
N VAL A 194 3.32 6.13 5.50
CA VAL A 194 2.86 5.53 4.23
C VAL A 194 2.84 4.01 4.32
N ALA A 195 3.89 3.39 4.84
CA ALA A 195 3.94 1.95 5.09
C ALA A 195 2.84 1.49 6.07
N ALA A 196 2.65 2.22 7.17
CA ALA A 196 1.68 1.92 8.22
C ALA A 196 0.23 1.94 7.72
N ARG A 197 -0.16 2.99 6.97
CA ARG A 197 -1.48 3.09 6.32
C ARG A 197 -1.69 2.02 5.24
N ASN A 198 -0.59 1.45 4.73
CA ASN A 198 -0.62 0.36 3.76
C ASN A 198 -0.47 -1.04 4.37
N GLY A 199 -0.67 -1.17 5.68
CA GLY A 199 -0.88 -2.45 6.37
C GLY A 199 0.34 -3.03 7.06
N LEU A 200 1.49 -2.35 7.03
CA LEU A 200 2.65 -2.74 7.84
C LEU A 200 2.45 -2.22 9.27
N LYS A 201 2.20 -3.11 10.24
CA LYS A 201 1.78 -2.72 11.60
C LYS A 201 2.84 -2.84 12.70
N THR A 202 3.99 -3.43 12.39
CA THR A 202 5.07 -3.63 13.33
C THR A 202 6.36 -3.10 12.74
N HIS A 203 6.99 -2.16 13.43
CA HIS A 203 8.15 -1.42 12.94
C HIS A 203 9.32 -1.55 13.92
N LEU A 204 10.51 -1.89 13.41
CA LEU A 204 11.76 -1.90 14.15
C LEU A 204 12.69 -0.82 13.60
N PHE A 205 13.05 0.13 14.46
CA PHE A 205 13.99 1.22 14.15
C PHE A 205 15.37 0.94 14.73
N LEU A 206 16.42 1.16 13.95
CA LEU A 206 17.81 1.00 14.40
C LEU A 206 18.52 2.36 14.37
N THR A 207 19.25 2.68 15.43
CA THR A 207 20.14 3.86 15.46
C THR A 207 21.31 3.69 14.48
N VAL A 208 21.87 4.79 14.01
CA VAL A 208 23.10 4.81 13.20
C VAL A 208 24.26 4.32 14.08
N PRO A 209 25.00 3.27 13.67
CA PRO A 209 26.15 2.76 14.43
C PRO A 209 27.32 3.77 14.43
N PRO A 210 28.35 3.60 15.29
CA PRO A 210 29.50 4.50 15.36
C PRO A 210 30.47 4.27 14.17
N VAL A 211 30.00 4.57 12.95
CA VAL A 211 30.79 4.46 11.71
C VAL A 211 31.92 5.50 11.69
N ASP A 212 31.88 6.50 12.58
CA ASP A 212 33.00 7.41 12.88
C ASP A 212 34.27 6.69 13.33
N ARG A 213 34.16 5.44 13.80
CA ARG A 213 35.31 4.60 14.21
C ARG A 213 35.92 3.77 13.07
N SER A 214 35.35 3.84 11.86
CA SER A 214 35.86 3.17 10.67
C SER A 214 36.92 4.02 9.95
N GLN A 215 37.68 3.42 9.03
CA GLN A 215 38.64 4.18 8.20
C GLN A 215 37.94 5.16 7.24
N PHE A 216 36.68 4.89 6.88
CA PHE A 216 35.88 5.76 6.03
C PHE A 216 35.66 7.16 6.61
N ALA A 217 35.66 7.28 7.95
CA ALA A 217 35.44 8.54 8.65
C ALA A 217 36.49 9.62 8.30
N GLU A 218 37.69 9.22 7.86
CA GLU A 218 38.74 10.15 7.39
C GLU A 218 38.38 10.82 6.04
N THR A 219 37.45 10.25 5.29
CA THR A 219 36.97 10.82 4.01
C THR A 219 35.83 11.82 4.20
N VAL A 220 35.23 11.86 5.40
CA VAL A 220 34.12 12.75 5.73
C VAL A 220 34.68 14.13 6.08
N ARG A 221 34.05 15.20 5.55
CA ARG A 221 34.41 16.57 5.87
C ARG A 221 34.35 16.81 7.38
N GLY A 222 35.43 17.37 7.94
CA GLY A 222 35.59 17.55 9.38
C GLY A 222 36.15 16.34 10.12
N GLY A 223 36.35 15.22 9.42
CA GLY A 223 36.95 13.99 9.92
C GLY A 223 36.08 13.23 10.93
N PRO A 224 36.66 12.23 11.62
CA PRO A 224 35.94 11.34 12.54
C PRO A 224 35.16 12.06 13.63
N GLN A 225 35.70 13.15 14.19
CA GLN A 225 35.04 13.88 15.26
C GLN A 225 33.74 14.57 14.80
N ALA A 226 33.77 15.25 13.64
CA ALA A 226 32.56 15.87 13.08
C ALA A 226 31.52 14.80 12.69
N TYR A 227 31.98 13.65 12.18
CA TYR A 227 31.09 12.56 11.82
C TYR A 227 30.39 11.97 13.05
N LYS A 228 31.14 11.76 14.14
CA LYS A 228 30.58 11.33 15.43
C LYS A 228 29.51 12.29 15.96
N GLU A 229 29.75 13.59 15.88
CA GLU A 229 28.79 14.62 16.31
C GLU A 229 27.51 14.60 15.48
N ALA A 230 27.63 14.44 14.15
CA ALA A 230 26.48 14.30 13.26
C ALA A 230 25.68 13.01 13.54
N ILE A 231 26.37 11.87 13.75
CA ILE A 231 25.73 10.59 14.10
C ILE A 231 24.96 10.69 15.42
N ASN A 232 25.55 11.32 16.44
CA ASN A 232 24.87 11.53 17.73
C ASN A 232 23.63 12.42 17.56
N LEU A 233 23.75 13.52 16.83
CA LEU A 233 22.63 14.42 16.57
C LEU A 233 21.49 13.74 15.81
N PHE A 234 21.82 12.94 14.78
CA PHE A 234 20.85 12.13 14.04
C PHE A 234 20.15 11.13 14.97
N ASN A 235 20.90 10.40 15.79
CA ASN A 235 20.36 9.40 16.70
C ASN A 235 19.46 10.00 17.77
N ASP A 236 19.83 11.14 18.35
CA ASP A 236 19.00 11.86 19.32
C ASP A 236 17.65 12.27 18.71
N LYS A 237 17.68 12.83 17.49
CA LYS A 237 16.46 13.20 16.76
C LYS A 237 15.62 11.97 16.37
N LEU A 238 16.24 10.87 15.92
CA LEU A 238 15.55 9.62 15.61
C LEU A 238 14.86 9.06 16.85
N VAL A 239 15.55 8.96 17.99
CA VAL A 239 14.97 8.44 19.24
C VAL A 239 13.79 9.30 19.70
N ALA A 240 13.92 10.63 19.65
CA ALA A 240 12.82 11.54 19.98
C ALA A 240 11.61 11.36 19.06
N ARG A 241 11.84 11.17 17.75
CA ARG A 241 10.79 10.98 16.76
C ARG A 241 10.14 9.59 16.85
N VAL A 242 10.89 8.54 17.15
CA VAL A 242 10.34 7.21 17.47
C VAL A 242 9.43 7.30 18.70
N ALA A 243 9.88 7.94 19.79
CA ALA A 243 9.08 8.08 21.00
C ALA A 243 7.77 8.85 20.75
N LYS A 244 7.83 9.92 19.95
CA LYS A 244 6.64 10.66 19.51
C LYS A 244 5.72 9.78 18.65
N TYR A 245 6.26 9.06 17.68
CA TYR A 245 5.48 8.19 16.79
C TYR A 245 4.77 7.07 17.55
N THR A 246 5.45 6.43 18.52
CA THR A 246 4.84 5.43 19.42
C THR A 246 3.65 6.00 20.20
N LYS A 247 3.77 7.24 20.69
CA LYS A 247 2.68 7.89 21.43
C LYS A 247 1.49 8.25 20.53
N ASP A 248 1.78 8.71 19.32
CA ASP A 248 0.77 9.22 18.40
C ASP A 248 0.05 8.12 17.61
N ASN A 249 0.60 6.89 17.57
CA ASN A 249 0.07 5.77 16.78
C ASN A 249 -0.05 4.50 17.66
N PRO A 250 -0.97 4.47 18.65
CA PRO A 250 -1.10 3.37 19.61
C PRO A 250 -1.53 2.04 18.99
N GLU A 251 -2.05 2.06 17.76
CA GLU A 251 -2.41 0.88 16.98
C GLU A 251 -1.21 0.19 16.31
N GLN A 252 -0.05 0.86 16.29
CA GLN A 252 1.19 0.33 15.73
C GLN A 252 2.03 -0.33 16.83
N THR A 253 2.75 -1.39 16.48
CA THR A 253 3.78 -1.98 17.34
C THR A 253 5.13 -1.39 17.00
N ILE A 254 5.66 -0.54 17.87
CA ILE A 254 6.94 0.15 17.66
C ILE A 254 8.03 -0.48 18.50
N LEU A 255 9.09 -0.93 17.85
CA LEU A 255 10.29 -1.50 18.42
C LEU A 255 11.48 -0.62 18.05
N SER A 256 12.45 -0.53 18.95
CA SER A 256 13.71 0.15 18.67
C SER A 256 14.89 -0.69 19.16
N PHE A 257 15.99 -0.62 18.42
CA PHE A 257 17.25 -1.26 18.79
C PHE A 257 18.38 -0.23 18.72
N ASN A 258 19.12 -0.10 19.82
CA ASN A 258 20.23 0.83 19.90
C ASN A 258 21.50 0.20 19.33
N ALA A 259 21.61 0.20 17.99
CA ALA A 259 22.78 -0.29 17.30
C ALA A 259 24.04 0.52 17.66
N ALA A 260 23.92 1.83 17.89
CA ALA A 260 25.03 2.66 18.34
C ALA A 260 25.70 2.13 19.62
N ALA A 261 24.90 1.82 20.64
CA ALA A 261 25.39 1.24 21.89
C ALA A 261 25.92 -0.19 21.72
N PHE A 262 25.23 -1.01 20.92
CA PHE A 262 25.65 -2.39 20.65
C PHE A 262 27.02 -2.45 19.97
N PHE A 263 27.23 -1.68 18.91
CA PHE A 263 28.49 -1.60 18.18
C PHE A 263 29.60 -1.01 19.07
N THR A 264 29.29 0.04 19.84
CA THR A 264 30.27 0.63 20.79
C THR A 264 30.77 -0.42 21.79
N ASN A 265 29.87 -1.22 22.35
CA ASN A 265 30.24 -2.28 23.30
C ASN A 265 31.17 -3.33 22.68
N ILE A 266 30.93 -3.72 21.42
CA ILE A 266 31.84 -4.64 20.72
C ILE A 266 33.19 -3.98 20.48
N LEU A 267 33.20 -2.74 19.97
CA LEU A 267 34.42 -2.02 19.62
C LEU A 267 35.28 -1.64 20.85
N ASP A 268 34.67 -1.50 22.03
CA ASP A 268 35.35 -1.25 23.31
C ASP A 268 35.83 -2.54 23.99
N HIS A 269 35.20 -3.69 23.67
CA HIS A 269 35.51 -4.99 24.25
C HIS A 269 35.70 -6.10 23.19
N PRO A 270 36.52 -5.89 22.14
CA PRO A 270 36.52 -6.75 20.95
C PRO A 270 36.83 -8.22 21.22
N GLN A 271 37.73 -8.50 22.16
CA GLN A 271 38.15 -9.86 22.50
C GLN A 271 37.00 -10.69 23.11
N GLN A 272 36.04 -10.05 23.79
CA GLN A 272 34.87 -10.75 24.34
C GLN A 272 33.93 -11.26 23.24
N PHE A 273 34.02 -10.66 22.07
CA PHE A 273 33.19 -10.97 20.89
C PHE A 273 33.99 -11.69 19.80
N GLY A 274 35.24 -12.06 20.06
CA GLY A 274 36.08 -12.81 19.12
C GLY A 274 36.83 -11.97 18.10
N PHE A 275 36.92 -10.65 18.27
CA PHE A 275 37.67 -9.77 17.38
C PHE A 275 39.09 -9.52 17.88
N ASN A 276 40.06 -9.64 16.98
CA ASN A 276 41.46 -9.27 17.20
C ASN A 276 41.78 -7.88 16.63
N ASP A 277 41.05 -7.45 15.59
CA ASP A 277 41.25 -6.16 14.94
C ASP A 277 39.93 -5.38 14.78
N THR A 278 39.95 -4.12 15.21
CA THR A 278 38.83 -3.16 15.09
C THR A 278 39.23 -1.87 14.38
N LYS A 279 40.44 -1.79 13.84
CA LYS A 279 41.01 -0.59 13.20
C LYS A 279 41.27 -0.81 11.71
N ASP A 280 41.82 -1.96 11.35
CA ASP A 280 41.99 -2.37 9.97
C ASP A 280 40.77 -3.16 9.47
N PHE A 281 40.74 -3.46 8.17
CA PHE A 281 39.65 -4.20 7.53
C PHE A 281 40.16 -5.41 6.77
N CYS A 282 39.29 -6.41 6.59
CA CYS A 282 39.56 -7.61 5.80
C CYS A 282 38.44 -7.90 4.81
N SER A 283 38.73 -7.71 3.51
CA SER A 283 37.75 -7.96 2.45
C SER A 283 37.76 -9.39 1.92
N ASP A 284 38.94 -10.00 1.77
CA ASP A 284 39.12 -11.36 1.23
C ASP A 284 40.28 -12.09 1.92
N CYS A 285 40.40 -11.98 3.25
CA CYS A 285 41.44 -12.68 4.02
C CYS A 285 40.92 -13.99 4.63
N GLU A 286 41.85 -14.88 5.01
CA GLU A 286 41.53 -16.22 5.54
C GLU A 286 40.81 -16.18 6.90
N ASP A 287 41.08 -15.16 7.73
CA ASP A 287 40.52 -15.01 9.09
C ASP A 287 39.64 -13.75 9.20
N GLN A 288 38.66 -13.61 8.31
CA GLN A 288 37.75 -12.47 8.30
C GLN A 288 36.94 -12.34 9.60
N GLU A 289 36.65 -13.46 10.27
CA GLU A 289 35.92 -13.53 11.55
C GLU A 289 36.62 -12.77 12.69
N ALA A 290 37.95 -12.64 12.63
CA ALA A 290 38.75 -11.92 13.62
C ALA A 290 38.74 -10.39 13.42
N PHE A 291 38.22 -9.89 12.29
CA PHE A 291 38.12 -8.46 11.98
C PHE A 291 36.70 -7.95 12.23
N PHE A 292 36.60 -6.74 12.79
CA PHE A 292 35.32 -6.06 12.91
C PHE A 292 34.87 -5.49 11.56
N TRP A 293 35.79 -4.90 10.79
CA TRP A 293 35.50 -4.24 9.51
C TRP A 293 35.82 -5.16 8.33
N HIS A 294 34.88 -5.28 7.38
CA HIS A 294 35.08 -6.00 6.11
C HIS A 294 35.76 -5.11 5.06
N ASN A 295 35.34 -3.85 4.98
CA ASN A 295 36.01 -2.84 4.16
C ASN A 295 36.16 -1.55 4.98
N VAL A 296 36.50 -0.44 4.34
CA VAL A 296 36.74 0.83 5.03
C VAL A 296 35.55 1.35 5.83
N GLU A 297 34.33 0.88 5.56
CA GLU A 297 33.07 1.40 6.12
C GLU A 297 32.21 0.30 6.78
N HIS A 298 32.14 -0.89 6.17
CA HIS A 298 31.14 -1.91 6.52
C HIS A 298 31.71 -2.95 7.48
N PRO A 299 30.92 -3.42 8.46
CA PRO A 299 31.34 -4.46 9.39
C PRO A 299 31.31 -5.86 8.73
N THR A 300 32.04 -6.83 9.30
CA THR A 300 32.05 -8.22 8.84
C THR A 300 30.73 -8.94 9.12
N ASP A 301 30.51 -10.07 8.44
CA ASP A 301 29.33 -10.91 8.65
C ASP A 301 29.25 -11.47 10.09
N HIS A 302 30.38 -11.60 10.79
CA HIS A 302 30.43 -11.92 12.22
C HIS A 302 29.69 -10.88 13.07
N VAL A 303 29.93 -9.58 12.83
CA VAL A 303 29.21 -8.50 13.52
C VAL A 303 27.71 -8.57 13.20
N HIS A 304 27.35 -8.81 11.93
CA HIS A 304 25.95 -8.97 11.51
C HIS A 304 25.25 -10.17 12.19
N ARG A 305 25.97 -11.28 12.40
CA ARG A 305 25.47 -12.45 13.14
C ARG A 305 25.26 -12.14 14.62
N LEU A 306 26.18 -11.40 15.25
CA LEU A 306 26.02 -10.95 16.64
C LEU A 306 24.84 -9.98 16.77
N LEU A 307 24.66 -9.08 15.80
CA LEU A 307 23.53 -8.15 15.75
C LEU A 307 22.20 -8.90 15.66
N ALA A 308 22.08 -9.87 14.77
CA ALA A 308 20.87 -10.69 14.64
C ALA A 308 20.51 -11.39 15.95
N LYS A 309 21.50 -12.01 16.63
CA LYS A 309 21.31 -12.63 17.95
C LYS A 309 20.89 -11.62 19.02
N ALA A 310 21.49 -10.42 19.00
CA ALA A 310 21.18 -9.36 19.96
C ALA A 310 19.78 -8.76 19.74
N ILE A 311 19.27 -8.76 18.50
CA ILE A 311 17.91 -8.35 18.18
C ILE A 311 16.92 -9.45 18.59
N GLU A 312 17.23 -10.72 18.33
CA GLU A 312 16.38 -11.85 18.69
C GLU A 312 16.26 -12.07 20.21
N GLY A 313 17.35 -11.88 20.96
CA GLY A 313 17.42 -12.13 22.41
C GLY A 313 16.36 -11.41 23.25
N PRO A 314 16.20 -10.07 23.15
CA PRO A 314 15.14 -9.31 23.84
C PRO A 314 13.73 -9.79 23.52
N PHE A 315 13.49 -10.31 22.31
CA PHE A 315 12.18 -10.82 21.91
C PHE A 315 11.88 -12.20 22.51
N ILE A 316 12.90 -13.01 22.79
CA ILE A 316 12.77 -14.30 23.48
C ILE A 316 12.66 -14.10 25.01
N ALA A 317 13.39 -13.14 25.59
CA ALA A 317 13.39 -12.88 27.03
C ALA A 317 12.03 -12.38 27.56
N MET A 318 11.24 -11.67 26.73
CA MET A 318 9.91 -11.18 27.10
C MET A 318 8.85 -12.30 27.14
N ASN A 319 9.08 -13.41 26.43
CA ASN A 319 8.23 -14.60 26.45
C ASN A 319 8.44 -15.49 27.70
N CYS A 320 9.61 -15.43 28.35
CA CYS A 320 9.86 -16.16 29.61
C CYS A 320 9.26 -15.49 30.85
N ILE A 321 9.03 -14.17 30.83
CA ILE A 321 8.49 -13.43 31.99
C ILE A 321 6.94 -13.46 32.00
N LEU A 322 6.30 -13.55 30.84
CA LEU A 322 4.84 -13.66 30.73
C LEU A 322 4.28 -15.06 31.04
N ALA A 323 5.12 -16.11 31.01
CA ALA A 323 4.72 -17.49 31.31
C ALA A 323 4.49 -17.77 32.82
N ILE A 324 4.82 -16.83 33.72
CA ILE A 324 4.71 -17.03 35.18
C ILE A 324 3.51 -16.29 35.79
N LEU A 325 2.81 -15.41 35.05
CA LEU A 325 1.71 -14.60 35.58
C LEU A 325 0.34 -14.86 34.94
N TYR A 326 0.22 -15.79 33.98
CA TYR A 326 -1.00 -15.97 33.20
C TYR A 326 -2.10 -16.92 33.74
N PRO A 327 -1.95 -17.77 34.78
CA PRO A 327 -3.04 -18.68 35.14
C PRO A 327 -4.06 -18.12 36.16
N ILE A 328 -4.03 -16.83 36.52
CA ILE A 328 -4.92 -16.32 37.60
C ILE A 328 -6.03 -15.37 37.09
N LEU A 329 -6.00 -14.91 35.83
CA LEU A 329 -6.98 -13.92 35.33
C LEU A 329 -7.96 -14.41 34.26
N CYS A 330 -8.13 -15.72 34.08
CA CYS A 330 -9.02 -16.28 33.06
C CYS A 330 -10.04 -17.29 33.61
N THR A 331 -10.80 -16.91 34.65
CA THR A 331 -12.05 -17.62 35.02
C THR A 331 -13.14 -16.68 35.53
N LEU A 332 -13.32 -15.51 34.93
CA LEU A 332 -14.55 -14.72 35.14
C LEU A 332 -14.76 -13.75 33.98
N LEU A 333 -15.52 -14.21 32.98
CA LEU A 333 -16.50 -13.48 32.16
C LEU A 333 -16.77 -14.30 30.88
N ALA A 334 -17.45 -15.43 31.05
CA ALA A 334 -18.18 -16.07 29.99
C ALA A 334 -19.66 -16.04 30.38
N SER A 335 -20.38 -15.04 29.89
CA SER A 335 -21.84 -15.11 29.82
C SER A 335 -22.36 -14.20 28.71
N LEU A 336 -22.82 -14.85 27.64
CA LEU A 336 -23.97 -14.49 26.80
C LEU A 336 -24.01 -13.04 26.28
N ALA A 337 -23.37 -12.83 25.13
CA ALA A 337 -23.88 -11.91 24.12
C ALA A 337 -24.03 -12.72 22.82
N VAL A 338 -25.24 -12.80 22.29
CA VAL A 338 -25.42 -13.06 20.86
C VAL A 338 -24.88 -11.82 20.17
N ASN A 339 -23.58 -11.79 19.87
CA ASN A 339 -22.98 -10.66 19.17
C ASN A 339 -23.44 -10.72 17.72
N ALA A 340 -24.19 -9.70 17.29
CA ALA A 340 -24.21 -9.31 15.90
C ALA A 340 -22.74 -9.11 15.47
N ARG A 341 -22.33 -9.78 14.39
CA ARG A 341 -20.95 -9.75 13.90
C ARG A 341 -20.76 -8.43 13.14
N ARG A 342 -19.79 -7.62 13.56
CA ARG A 342 -19.48 -6.32 12.96
C ARG A 342 -18.55 -6.49 11.75
N PHE A 343 -18.78 -5.72 10.69
CA PHE A 343 -17.89 -5.65 9.51
C PHE A 343 -16.44 -5.35 9.92
N SER A 344 -15.47 -6.01 9.26
CA SER A 344 -14.05 -5.74 9.43
C SER A 344 -13.33 -5.79 8.09
N TRP A 345 -12.80 -4.65 7.63
CA TRP A 345 -12.03 -4.57 6.38
C TRP A 345 -10.83 -5.54 6.37
N ASN A 346 -10.19 -5.77 7.52
CA ASN A 346 -9.06 -6.68 7.65
C ASN A 346 -9.41 -8.16 7.36
N ASN A 347 -10.70 -8.52 7.43
CA ASN A 347 -11.16 -9.85 7.11
C ASN A 347 -11.56 -10.01 5.63
N ILE A 348 -11.72 -8.91 4.89
CA ILE A 348 -12.17 -8.93 3.50
C ILE A 348 -11.03 -9.45 2.60
N LYS A 349 -11.31 -10.56 1.91
CA LYS A 349 -10.42 -11.20 0.94
C LYS A 349 -10.99 -11.16 -0.48
N TYR A 350 -12.32 -11.09 -0.62
CA TYR A 350 -13.02 -11.13 -1.90
C TYR A 350 -13.75 -9.81 -2.11
N VAL A 351 -13.46 -9.13 -3.21
CA VAL A 351 -14.17 -7.91 -3.61
C VAL A 351 -14.87 -8.18 -4.94
N TYR A 352 -16.18 -7.94 -4.96
CA TYR A 352 -17.01 -8.00 -6.16
C TYR A 352 -17.38 -6.58 -6.54
N ALA A 353 -17.15 -6.19 -7.79
CA ALA A 353 -17.50 -4.85 -8.28
C ALA A 353 -18.53 -4.97 -9.41
N PHE A 354 -19.64 -4.26 -9.27
CA PHE A 354 -20.64 -4.06 -10.31
C PHE A 354 -20.76 -2.57 -10.58
N GLY A 355 -20.76 -2.16 -11.85
CA GLY A 355 -20.71 -0.73 -12.14
C GLY A 355 -20.45 -0.38 -13.60
N ASP A 356 -20.04 0.87 -13.80
CA ASP A 356 -19.67 1.43 -15.11
C ASP A 356 -18.15 1.55 -15.28
N SER A 357 -17.73 2.39 -16.23
CA SER A 357 -16.33 2.62 -16.62
C SER A 357 -15.45 3.11 -15.47
N TYR A 358 -16.00 3.64 -14.37
CA TYR A 358 -15.23 4.09 -13.20
C TYR A 358 -14.79 2.93 -12.29
N SER A 359 -15.46 1.78 -12.45
CA SER A 359 -15.13 0.53 -11.74
C SER A 359 -14.56 -0.55 -12.67
N PHE A 360 -14.37 -0.23 -13.95
CA PHE A 360 -13.96 -1.17 -14.99
C PHE A 360 -12.49 -1.62 -14.84
N VAL A 361 -12.28 -2.92 -15.02
CA VAL A 361 -10.97 -3.54 -15.14
C VAL A 361 -10.93 -4.42 -16.39
N GLN A 362 -9.91 -4.25 -17.25
CA GLN A 362 -9.76 -5.08 -18.44
C GLN A 362 -9.41 -6.52 -18.08
N GLY A 363 -10.15 -7.48 -18.66
CA GLY A 363 -9.77 -8.89 -18.66
C GLY A 363 -9.40 -9.39 -20.07
N THR A 364 -8.57 -10.43 -20.14
CA THR A 364 -8.17 -11.10 -21.40
C THR A 364 -9.30 -11.72 -22.21
N LYS A 365 -10.46 -11.98 -21.57
CA LYS A 365 -11.67 -12.56 -22.17
C LYS A 365 -12.84 -11.59 -22.23
N GLY A 366 -12.58 -10.31 -21.95
CA GLY A 366 -13.54 -9.23 -22.12
C GLY A 366 -13.34 -8.52 -23.45
N HIS A 367 -14.33 -7.70 -23.82
CA HIS A 367 -14.17 -6.77 -24.91
C HIS A 367 -13.16 -5.70 -24.51
N ALA A 368 -12.18 -5.48 -25.38
CA ALA A 368 -11.14 -4.49 -25.15
C ALA A 368 -11.78 -3.13 -24.83
N ASN A 369 -11.52 -2.62 -23.62
CA ASN A 369 -11.86 -1.29 -23.10
C ASN A 369 -13.30 -1.11 -22.62
N PHE A 370 -14.07 -2.18 -22.59
CA PHE A 370 -15.48 -2.13 -22.18
C PHE A 370 -15.86 -3.13 -21.10
N SER A 371 -15.17 -4.27 -20.99
CA SER A 371 -15.59 -5.32 -20.05
C SER A 371 -14.45 -6.21 -19.57
N PHE A 372 -14.63 -6.76 -18.36
CA PHE A 372 -13.72 -7.75 -17.80
C PHE A 372 -13.87 -9.09 -18.53
N ILE A 373 -15.11 -9.51 -18.79
CA ILE A 373 -15.45 -10.78 -19.46
C ILE A 373 -16.74 -10.61 -20.27
N GLY A 374 -16.77 -11.18 -21.50
CA GLY A 374 -17.93 -11.07 -22.40
C GLY A 374 -18.27 -9.62 -22.77
N ASP A 375 -19.38 -9.38 -23.47
CA ASP A 375 -19.97 -8.06 -23.70
C ASP A 375 -21.47 -8.23 -24.08
N ASN A 376 -22.18 -7.17 -24.44
CA ASN A 376 -23.57 -7.28 -24.88
C ASN A 376 -23.77 -8.05 -26.22
N LEU A 377 -22.73 -8.18 -27.04
CA LEU A 377 -22.76 -9.00 -28.25
C LEU A 377 -22.50 -10.49 -27.94
N SER A 378 -21.69 -10.76 -26.92
CA SER A 378 -21.33 -12.10 -26.42
C SER A 378 -21.45 -12.16 -24.88
N PRO A 379 -22.68 -12.17 -24.33
CA PRO A 379 -22.89 -12.06 -22.88
C PRO A 379 -22.69 -13.37 -22.12
N GLU A 380 -22.55 -14.49 -22.81
CA GLU A 380 -22.39 -15.81 -22.22
C GLU A 380 -20.91 -16.15 -22.03
N PHE A 381 -20.56 -16.70 -20.87
CA PHE A 381 -19.22 -17.23 -20.59
C PHE A 381 -19.33 -18.44 -19.67
N THR A 382 -18.30 -19.28 -19.60
CA THR A 382 -18.29 -20.42 -18.69
C THR A 382 -17.59 -20.08 -17.36
N PRO A 383 -17.85 -20.84 -16.28
CA PRO A 383 -17.01 -20.79 -15.08
C PRO A 383 -15.51 -20.89 -15.37
N GLN A 384 -15.13 -21.73 -16.33
CA GLN A 384 -13.74 -21.89 -16.74
C GLN A 384 -13.21 -20.62 -17.41
N ASP A 385 -14.03 -19.95 -18.23
CA ASP A 385 -13.65 -18.66 -18.81
C ASP A 385 -13.40 -17.63 -17.73
N LEU A 386 -14.28 -17.55 -16.74
CA LEU A 386 -14.15 -16.64 -15.61
C LEU A 386 -12.88 -16.92 -14.78
N LEU A 387 -12.60 -18.18 -14.44
CA LEU A 387 -11.45 -18.57 -13.62
C LEU A 387 -10.10 -18.49 -14.34
N THR A 388 -10.11 -18.51 -15.69
CA THR A 388 -8.88 -18.37 -16.50
C THR A 388 -8.68 -16.96 -17.05
N ASN A 389 -9.64 -16.06 -16.85
CA ASN A 389 -9.54 -14.69 -17.30
C ASN A 389 -8.50 -13.93 -16.47
N GLN A 390 -7.52 -13.34 -17.14
CA GLN A 390 -6.46 -12.57 -16.48
C GLN A 390 -6.75 -11.08 -16.58
N ILE A 391 -6.43 -10.34 -15.52
CA ILE A 391 -6.44 -8.88 -15.54
C ILE A 391 -5.32 -8.38 -16.46
N ILE A 392 -5.64 -7.46 -17.36
CA ILE A 392 -4.65 -6.75 -18.15
C ILE A 392 -4.27 -5.46 -17.40
N PRO A 393 -3.06 -5.37 -16.82
CA PRO A 393 -2.68 -4.24 -16.00
C PRO A 393 -2.52 -2.97 -16.86
N ARG A 394 -2.84 -1.81 -16.26
CA ARG A 394 -2.71 -0.49 -16.90
C ARG A 394 -3.46 -0.36 -18.24
N ASN A 395 -4.55 -1.11 -18.39
CA ASN A 395 -5.49 -0.98 -19.49
C ASN A 395 -6.85 -0.58 -18.94
N VAL A 396 -6.93 0.65 -18.44
CA VAL A 396 -8.21 1.36 -18.27
C VAL A 396 -8.60 1.92 -19.64
N SER A 397 -9.89 1.96 -19.95
CA SER A 397 -10.50 2.11 -21.29
C SER A 397 -9.65 2.85 -22.34
N LYS A 398 -9.00 2.11 -23.24
CA LYS A 398 -8.32 2.63 -24.44
C LYS A 398 -9.19 2.49 -25.67
N PHE A 399 -9.90 3.51 -26.13
CA PHE A 399 -10.68 3.29 -27.34
C PHE A 399 -9.70 2.98 -28.51
N LEU A 400 -9.82 1.80 -29.14
CA LEU A 400 -8.99 1.44 -30.29
C LEU A 400 -9.82 1.63 -31.55
N THR A 401 -9.34 2.48 -32.44
CA THR A 401 -9.87 2.61 -33.80
C THR A 401 -9.61 1.33 -34.60
N LYS A 402 -10.62 0.48 -34.77
CA LYS A 402 -10.65 -0.45 -35.90
C LYS A 402 -11.90 -0.23 -36.74
N LYS A 403 -11.65 0.16 -38.00
CA LYS A 403 -12.62 0.24 -39.09
C LYS A 403 -13.33 -1.11 -39.30
N LYS A 404 -14.63 -1.00 -39.56
CA LYS A 404 -15.53 -1.98 -40.22
C LYS A 404 -15.76 -3.29 -39.45
N GLU A 405 -16.99 -3.44 -38.95
CA GLU A 405 -17.94 -4.36 -39.58
C GLU A 405 -19.38 -3.93 -39.26
N VAL A 406 -20.13 -3.64 -40.33
CA VAL A 406 -21.58 -3.48 -40.29
C VAL A 406 -22.15 -4.89 -40.23
N ALA A 407 -22.85 -5.21 -39.14
CA ALA A 407 -23.80 -6.32 -39.12
C ALA A 407 -25.08 -5.84 -38.43
N GLU A 408 -26.11 -5.65 -39.26
CA GLU A 408 -27.47 -5.32 -38.85
C GLU A 408 -28.13 -6.44 -38.02
N TRP A 409 -28.94 -5.99 -37.05
CA TRP A 409 -30.18 -6.59 -36.53
C TRP A 409 -30.10 -7.79 -35.56
N GLY A 410 -30.72 -7.61 -34.38
CA GLY A 410 -31.22 -8.76 -33.62
C GLY A 410 -31.79 -8.52 -32.22
N ARG A 411 -31.28 -7.59 -31.40
CA ARG A 411 -31.61 -7.59 -29.94
C ARG A 411 -32.08 -6.27 -29.32
N GLN A 412 -32.16 -5.17 -30.08
CA GLN A 412 -32.60 -3.86 -29.57
C GLN A 412 -34.12 -3.76 -29.27
N ALA A 413 -34.92 -4.78 -29.61
CA ALA A 413 -36.38 -4.69 -29.57
C ALA A 413 -37.08 -5.24 -28.31
N LEU A 414 -36.37 -5.66 -27.26
CA LEU A 414 -37.01 -6.29 -26.08
C LEU A 414 -36.82 -5.58 -24.72
N ARG A 415 -36.22 -4.38 -24.68
CA ARG A 415 -36.07 -3.59 -23.43
C ARG A 415 -36.70 -2.21 -23.44
N ALA A 416 -37.55 -1.96 -24.43
CA ALA A 416 -38.44 -0.81 -24.44
C ALA A 416 -39.52 -0.98 -23.35
N GLN A 417 -39.16 -0.71 -22.09
CA GLN A 417 -40.15 -0.29 -21.13
C GLN A 417 -39.68 0.75 -20.11
N ILE A 418 -38.39 1.14 -20.07
CA ILE A 418 -37.92 2.17 -19.12
C ILE A 418 -36.70 3.00 -19.58
N GLY A 419 -36.72 3.60 -20.78
CA GLY A 419 -36.33 5.02 -20.87
C GLY A 419 -34.92 5.50 -21.27
N LEU A 420 -33.86 4.69 -21.44
CA LEU A 420 -32.60 5.14 -22.07
C LEU A 420 -32.03 4.07 -23.03
N PRO A 421 -31.46 4.45 -24.20
CA PRO A 421 -30.71 3.52 -25.04
C PRO A 421 -29.43 3.05 -24.34
N LEU A 422 -28.80 1.99 -24.84
CA LEU A 422 -27.46 1.62 -24.38
C LEU A 422 -26.48 2.77 -24.66
N HIS A 423 -25.59 3.04 -23.70
CA HIS A 423 -24.55 4.05 -23.83
C HIS A 423 -23.63 3.76 -25.05
N HIS A 424 -23.33 2.49 -25.32
CA HIS A 424 -22.76 1.98 -26.57
C HIS A 424 -23.12 0.50 -26.81
N ASP A 425 -22.82 -0.04 -28.00
CA ASP A 425 -23.25 -1.39 -28.41
C ASP A 425 -22.72 -2.53 -27.53
N PHE A 426 -21.57 -2.31 -26.89
CA PHE A 426 -20.92 -3.27 -25.97
C PHE A 426 -21.37 -3.15 -24.50
N THR A 427 -22.20 -2.17 -24.15
CA THR A 427 -22.61 -1.90 -22.76
C THR A 427 -23.44 -3.05 -22.20
N ILE A 428 -23.01 -3.63 -21.08
CA ILE A 428 -23.83 -4.55 -20.29
C ILE A 428 -24.50 -3.75 -19.15
N PRO A 429 -25.84 -3.63 -19.12
CA PRO A 429 -26.55 -3.00 -18.01
C PRO A 429 -26.21 -3.66 -16.67
N LEU A 430 -26.14 -2.89 -15.57
CA LEU A 430 -25.76 -3.42 -14.25
C LEU A 430 -26.61 -4.62 -13.81
N VAL A 431 -27.92 -4.60 -14.08
CA VAL A 431 -28.82 -5.72 -13.78
C VAL A 431 -28.42 -7.02 -14.50
N ASP A 432 -27.85 -6.90 -15.70
CA ASP A 432 -27.35 -8.04 -16.47
C ASP A 432 -25.96 -8.48 -16.03
N GLN A 433 -25.12 -7.55 -15.57
CA GLN A 433 -23.85 -7.92 -14.93
C GLN A 433 -24.10 -8.83 -13.72
N VAL A 434 -25.09 -8.48 -12.89
CA VAL A 434 -25.51 -9.34 -11.76
C VAL A 434 -26.10 -10.66 -12.26
N ALA A 435 -26.95 -10.64 -13.29
CA ALA A 435 -27.51 -11.88 -13.85
C ALA A 435 -26.43 -12.82 -14.41
N GLN A 436 -25.41 -12.28 -15.08
CA GLN A 436 -24.25 -13.02 -15.55
C GLN A 436 -23.46 -13.62 -14.39
N TRP A 437 -23.20 -12.83 -13.35
CA TRP A 437 -22.53 -13.33 -12.15
C TRP A 437 -23.34 -14.43 -11.47
N VAL A 438 -24.66 -14.27 -11.31
CA VAL A 438 -25.51 -15.33 -10.75
C VAL A 438 -25.44 -16.60 -11.58
N THR A 439 -25.54 -16.47 -12.91
CA THR A 439 -25.58 -17.62 -13.82
C THR A 439 -24.27 -18.39 -13.87
N TYR A 440 -23.14 -17.68 -13.92
CA TYR A 440 -21.85 -18.26 -14.28
C TYR A 440 -20.80 -18.19 -13.16
N GLY A 441 -20.95 -17.27 -12.20
CA GLY A 441 -19.96 -16.99 -11.16
C GLY A 441 -20.38 -17.41 -9.76
N SER A 442 -21.67 -17.32 -9.40
CA SER A 442 -22.13 -17.45 -8.01
C SER A 442 -21.84 -18.79 -7.37
N THR A 443 -21.68 -19.87 -8.14
CA THR A 443 -21.37 -21.21 -7.60
C THR A 443 -19.88 -21.55 -7.61
N VAL A 444 -19.04 -20.71 -8.23
CA VAL A 444 -17.63 -21.02 -8.50
C VAL A 444 -16.65 -19.99 -7.96
N ILE A 445 -17.06 -18.72 -7.81
CA ILE A 445 -16.23 -17.70 -7.15
C ILE A 445 -16.53 -17.73 -5.63
N PRO A 446 -15.52 -17.87 -4.75
CA PRO A 446 -15.75 -17.87 -3.32
C PRO A 446 -16.28 -16.51 -2.82
N HIS A 447 -17.34 -16.55 -2.00
CA HIS A 447 -17.90 -15.38 -1.34
C HIS A 447 -18.31 -15.71 0.12
N PRO A 448 -17.37 -16.09 1.00
CA PRO A 448 -17.67 -16.26 2.43
C PRO A 448 -18.20 -14.95 3.00
N GLN A 449 -19.30 -15.00 3.75
CA GLN A 449 -20.01 -13.83 4.27
C GLN A 449 -19.07 -12.84 4.99
N ASP A 450 -18.18 -13.34 5.85
CA ASP A 450 -17.29 -12.50 6.68
C ASP A 450 -15.99 -12.05 5.97
N GLN A 451 -15.81 -12.42 4.69
CA GLN A 451 -14.60 -12.11 3.90
C GLN A 451 -14.92 -11.42 2.57
N THR A 452 -16.17 -11.04 2.34
CA THR A 452 -16.63 -10.57 1.04
C THR A 452 -17.18 -9.16 1.13
N LEU A 453 -16.73 -8.27 0.25
CA LEU A 453 -17.31 -6.95 0.05
C LEU A 453 -17.85 -6.85 -1.38
N THR A 454 -19.06 -6.32 -1.53
CA THR A 454 -19.69 -6.06 -2.83
C THR A 454 -19.79 -4.57 -3.04
N THR A 455 -19.12 -4.06 -4.06
CA THR A 455 -19.05 -2.64 -4.39
C THR A 455 -19.95 -2.35 -5.57
N TRP A 456 -20.69 -1.26 -5.46
CA TRP A 456 -21.59 -0.78 -6.49
C TRP A 456 -21.27 0.67 -6.85
N TRP A 457 -20.86 0.90 -8.10
CA TRP A 457 -20.57 2.24 -8.61
C TRP A 457 -21.11 2.42 -10.02
N ILE A 458 -22.29 3.05 -10.11
CA ILE A 458 -23.09 3.16 -11.32
C ILE A 458 -23.82 4.51 -11.32
N GLY A 459 -24.28 4.96 -12.48
CA GLY A 459 -25.07 6.18 -12.61
C GLY A 459 -24.35 7.32 -13.32
N ILE A 460 -23.06 7.19 -13.60
CA ILE A 460 -22.28 8.21 -14.31
C ILE A 460 -22.86 8.39 -15.71
N ASN A 461 -23.00 7.29 -16.45
CA ASN A 461 -23.56 7.32 -17.80
C ASN A 461 -25.06 7.67 -17.77
N ASP A 462 -25.82 7.19 -16.78
CA ASP A 462 -27.26 7.46 -16.69
C ASP A 462 -27.55 8.96 -16.51
N THR A 463 -26.79 9.63 -15.65
CA THR A 463 -26.90 11.08 -15.43
C THR A 463 -26.41 11.87 -16.65
N GLY A 464 -25.36 11.41 -17.33
CA GLY A 464 -24.87 11.99 -18.59
C GLY A 464 -25.86 11.87 -19.75
N ASP A 465 -26.34 10.66 -20.03
CA ASP A 465 -27.22 10.33 -21.16
C ASP A 465 -28.62 10.93 -21.02
N SER A 466 -29.04 11.22 -19.79
CA SER A 466 -30.34 11.84 -19.49
C SER A 466 -30.32 13.37 -19.40
N ASN A 467 -29.14 14.00 -19.27
CA ASN A 467 -28.96 15.44 -19.01
C ASN A 467 -29.79 16.37 -19.91
N ARG A 468 -29.94 16.02 -21.19
CA ARG A 468 -30.68 16.81 -22.20
C ARG A 468 -31.92 16.10 -22.74
N ASN A 469 -32.36 15.04 -22.09
CA ASN A 469 -33.48 14.26 -22.57
C ASN A 469 -34.82 14.90 -22.20
N ALA A 470 -35.35 15.72 -23.10
CA ALA A 470 -36.65 16.38 -22.94
C ALA A 470 -37.87 15.44 -22.87
N SER A 471 -37.69 14.13 -23.16
CA SER A 471 -38.78 13.14 -23.02
C SER A 471 -39.02 12.72 -21.56
N ILE A 472 -38.07 12.99 -20.66
CA ILE A 472 -38.20 12.71 -19.23
C ILE A 472 -38.92 13.90 -18.56
N ALA A 473 -40.22 13.76 -18.35
CA ALA A 473 -41.04 14.81 -17.76
C ALA A 473 -40.88 14.95 -16.22
N ASN A 474 -40.46 13.89 -15.53
CA ASN A 474 -40.28 13.87 -14.08
C ASN A 474 -39.07 13.01 -13.70
N PHE A 475 -37.94 13.66 -13.44
CA PHE A 475 -36.68 13.00 -13.08
C PHE A 475 -36.73 12.26 -11.74
N THR A 476 -37.54 12.71 -10.78
CA THR A 476 -37.72 11.95 -9.53
C THR A 476 -38.37 10.59 -9.79
N THR A 477 -39.43 10.55 -10.60
CA THR A 477 -40.10 9.28 -10.96
C THR A 477 -39.18 8.39 -11.80
N PHE A 478 -38.39 8.99 -12.67
CA PHE A 478 -37.40 8.29 -13.48
C PHE A 478 -36.34 7.62 -12.60
N TRP A 479 -35.66 8.37 -11.73
CA TRP A 479 -34.65 7.82 -10.81
C TRP A 479 -35.21 6.81 -9.82
N GLU A 480 -36.42 7.03 -9.30
CA GLU A 480 -37.11 6.04 -8.49
C GLU A 480 -37.35 4.72 -9.23
N THR A 481 -37.54 4.77 -10.54
CA THR A 481 -37.71 3.56 -11.36
C THR A 481 -36.38 2.85 -11.62
N GLU A 482 -35.34 3.60 -11.94
CA GLU A 482 -33.98 3.07 -12.09
C GLU A 482 -33.48 2.46 -10.77
N MET A 483 -33.65 3.14 -9.63
CA MET A 483 -33.25 2.64 -8.32
C MET A 483 -34.01 1.37 -7.93
N ARG A 484 -35.30 1.25 -8.25
CA ARG A 484 -36.02 -0.03 -8.06
C ARG A 484 -35.43 -1.17 -8.88
N SER A 485 -34.91 -0.91 -10.07
CA SER A 485 -34.25 -1.91 -10.91
C SER A 485 -32.88 -2.30 -10.34
N TYR A 486 -32.11 -1.30 -9.94
CA TYR A 486 -30.81 -1.46 -9.30
C TYR A 486 -30.93 -2.27 -7.99
N PHE A 487 -31.82 -1.91 -7.07
CA PHE A 487 -31.96 -2.63 -5.81
C PHE A 487 -32.55 -4.04 -5.95
N LYS A 488 -33.28 -4.35 -7.04
CA LYS A 488 -33.59 -5.75 -7.39
C LYS A 488 -32.36 -6.55 -7.76
N ALA A 489 -31.37 -5.93 -8.41
CA ALA A 489 -30.09 -6.57 -8.69
C ALA A 489 -29.26 -6.72 -7.40
N VAL A 490 -29.31 -5.74 -6.50
CA VAL A 490 -28.72 -5.88 -5.15
C VAL A 490 -29.36 -7.05 -4.41
N ASP A 491 -30.69 -7.11 -4.32
CA ASP A 491 -31.44 -8.22 -3.72
C ASP A 491 -31.05 -9.57 -4.33
N LEU A 492 -30.94 -9.63 -5.66
CA LEU A 492 -30.54 -10.82 -6.39
C LEU A 492 -29.13 -11.26 -5.98
N ALA A 493 -28.15 -10.34 -5.95
CA ALA A 493 -26.80 -10.62 -5.48
C ALA A 493 -26.79 -11.11 -4.02
N SER A 494 -27.53 -10.46 -3.12
CA SER A 494 -27.62 -10.83 -1.70
C SER A 494 -28.27 -12.19 -1.48
N SER A 495 -29.30 -12.52 -2.26
CA SER A 495 -29.92 -13.86 -2.23
C SER A 495 -28.96 -14.98 -2.62
N HIS A 496 -27.88 -14.64 -3.34
CA HIS A 496 -26.80 -15.52 -3.75
C HIS A 496 -25.51 -15.35 -2.92
N GLY A 497 -25.59 -14.75 -1.72
CA GLY A 497 -24.51 -14.78 -0.74
C GLY A 497 -23.63 -13.53 -0.66
N LEU A 498 -23.85 -12.53 -1.52
CA LEU A 498 -23.17 -11.23 -1.44
C LEU A 498 -23.92 -10.31 -0.47
N ASN A 499 -23.58 -10.34 0.83
CA ASN A 499 -24.39 -9.70 1.88
C ASN A 499 -23.79 -8.41 2.48
N THR A 500 -22.54 -8.07 2.14
CA THR A 500 -21.87 -6.86 2.61
C THR A 500 -21.69 -5.91 1.45
N HIS A 501 -22.22 -4.69 1.57
CA HIS A 501 -22.35 -3.77 0.43
C HIS A 501 -21.67 -2.41 0.68
N LEU A 502 -20.93 -1.94 -0.32
CA LEU A 502 -20.39 -0.60 -0.43
C LEU A 502 -21.05 0.09 -1.63
N PHE A 503 -21.72 1.21 -1.41
CA PHE A 503 -22.33 2.02 -2.47
C PHE A 503 -21.54 3.31 -2.65
N LEU A 504 -21.23 3.64 -3.91
CA LEU A 504 -20.57 4.89 -4.27
C LEU A 504 -21.54 5.81 -5.02
N ASN A 505 -21.53 7.07 -4.64
CA ASN A 505 -22.27 8.12 -5.32
C ASN A 505 -21.70 8.43 -6.72
N VAL A 506 -22.53 9.05 -7.55
CA VAL A 506 -22.10 9.64 -8.82
C VAL A 506 -21.28 10.89 -8.51
N PRO A 507 -20.03 11.01 -9.02
CA PRO A 507 -19.18 12.20 -8.84
C PRO A 507 -19.76 13.43 -9.57
N PRO A 508 -19.29 14.65 -9.25
CA PRO A 508 -19.80 15.90 -9.84
C PRO A 508 -19.31 16.09 -11.29
N GLU A 509 -19.84 15.29 -12.21
CA GLU A 509 -19.50 15.29 -13.64
C GLU A 509 -19.84 16.60 -14.35
N GLU A 510 -20.65 17.50 -13.75
CA GLU A 510 -20.83 18.86 -14.27
C GLU A 510 -19.52 19.67 -14.28
N ARG A 511 -18.51 19.22 -13.53
CA ARG A 511 -17.17 19.82 -13.46
C ARG A 511 -16.17 19.17 -14.42
N SER A 512 -16.59 18.13 -15.16
CA SER A 512 -15.77 17.51 -16.19
C SER A 512 -15.55 18.48 -17.36
N PRO A 513 -14.40 18.41 -18.05
CA PRO A 513 -14.08 19.27 -19.19
C PRO A 513 -15.17 19.29 -20.27
N GLY A 514 -15.82 18.15 -20.52
CA GLY A 514 -16.89 18.01 -21.52
C GLY A 514 -18.18 18.74 -21.15
N SER A 515 -18.34 19.09 -19.87
CA SER A 515 -19.48 19.87 -19.35
C SER A 515 -19.13 21.35 -19.13
N LEU A 516 -17.86 21.75 -19.29
CA LEU A 516 -17.43 23.14 -19.09
C LEU A 516 -17.95 24.04 -20.21
N GLY A 517 -18.92 24.88 -19.86
CA GLY A 517 -19.50 25.90 -20.74
C GLY A 517 -21.01 25.78 -20.87
N ASP A 518 -21.53 24.55 -20.91
CA ASP A 518 -22.97 24.29 -20.86
C ASP A 518 -23.25 22.93 -20.18
N PRO A 519 -23.25 22.89 -18.84
CA PRO A 519 -23.49 21.65 -18.09
C PRO A 519 -24.95 21.16 -18.19
N GLY A 520 -25.87 21.92 -18.80
CA GLY A 520 -27.29 21.59 -18.84
C GLY A 520 -27.88 21.47 -17.43
N GLN A 521 -28.55 20.36 -17.15
CA GLN A 521 -29.15 20.00 -15.86
C GLN A 521 -28.30 18.98 -15.07
N LEU A 522 -27.06 18.71 -15.51
CA LEU A 522 -26.26 17.58 -15.03
C LEU A 522 -26.06 17.60 -13.51
N LYS A 523 -25.76 18.78 -12.96
CA LYS A 523 -25.62 18.98 -11.50
C LYS A 523 -26.87 18.59 -10.72
N ASP A 524 -28.04 19.05 -11.19
CA ASP A 524 -29.31 18.78 -10.52
C ASP A 524 -29.71 17.31 -10.66
N HIS A 525 -29.39 16.69 -11.79
CA HIS A 525 -29.63 15.26 -12.03
C HIS A 525 -28.74 14.38 -11.17
N ILE A 526 -27.45 14.70 -11.03
CA ILE A 526 -26.50 14.00 -10.15
C ILE A 526 -26.93 14.12 -8.69
N ASN A 527 -27.27 15.33 -8.24
CA ASN A 527 -27.74 15.55 -6.87
C ASN A 527 -29.01 14.75 -6.57
N LEU A 528 -29.97 14.75 -7.50
CA LEU A 528 -31.21 13.99 -7.34
C LEU A 528 -30.96 12.49 -7.39
N PHE A 529 -30.14 11.99 -8.32
CA PHE A 529 -29.75 10.58 -8.39
C PHE A 529 -29.14 10.11 -7.06
N ASN A 530 -28.14 10.84 -6.55
CA ASN A 530 -27.47 10.52 -5.29
C ASN A 530 -28.44 10.53 -4.10
N SER A 531 -29.38 11.48 -4.07
CA SER A 531 -30.41 11.54 -3.02
C SER A 531 -31.39 10.36 -3.09
N VAL A 532 -31.83 9.95 -4.28
CA VAL A 532 -32.71 8.78 -4.44
C VAL A 532 -31.95 7.49 -4.11
N LEU A 533 -30.68 7.38 -4.51
CA LEU A 533 -29.79 6.27 -4.14
C LEU A 533 -29.70 6.13 -2.61
N GLU A 534 -29.39 7.20 -1.89
CA GLU A 534 -29.30 7.19 -0.42
C GLU A 534 -30.61 6.73 0.25
N ASN A 535 -31.76 7.18 -0.27
CA ASN A 535 -33.08 6.74 0.21
C ASN A 535 -33.29 5.24 0.01
N HIS A 536 -32.92 4.69 -1.16
CA HIS A 536 -33.06 3.26 -1.43
C HIS A 536 -32.07 2.41 -0.63
N ILE A 537 -30.83 2.87 -0.41
CA ILE A 537 -29.87 2.20 0.49
C ILE A 537 -30.48 2.09 1.89
N THR A 538 -31.06 3.18 2.39
CA THR A 538 -31.72 3.23 3.70
C THR A 538 -32.90 2.26 3.77
N GLN A 539 -33.74 2.21 2.72
CA GLN A 539 -34.89 1.29 2.65
C GLN A 539 -34.46 -0.18 2.58
N PHE A 540 -33.50 -0.50 1.71
CA PHE A 540 -32.97 -1.85 1.52
C PHE A 540 -32.43 -2.44 2.81
N ALA A 541 -31.66 -1.65 3.56
CA ALA A 541 -31.12 -2.15 4.80
C ALA A 541 -32.18 -2.29 5.91
N ASN A 542 -33.18 -1.40 5.95
CA ASN A 542 -34.33 -1.51 6.87
C ASN A 542 -35.20 -2.75 6.59
N SER A 543 -35.30 -3.20 5.33
CA SER A 543 -36.05 -4.41 4.95
C SER A 543 -35.27 -5.71 5.14
N HIS A 544 -33.98 -5.63 5.52
CA HIS A 544 -33.10 -6.79 5.78
C HIS A 544 -32.48 -6.78 7.20
N PRO A 545 -33.30 -6.70 8.28
CA PRO A 545 -32.79 -6.62 9.66
C PRO A 545 -32.14 -7.94 10.07
N GLY A 546 -30.82 -7.91 10.28
CA GLY A 546 -29.96 -9.08 10.56
C GLY A 546 -28.87 -9.33 9.52
N LYS A 547 -28.82 -8.53 8.45
CA LYS A 547 -27.76 -8.54 7.44
C LYS A 547 -27.21 -7.17 7.06
N CYS A 548 -27.82 -6.07 7.51
CA CYS A 548 -27.51 -4.68 7.14
C CYS A 548 -28.21 -3.72 8.14
N SER A 549 -27.52 -2.73 8.72
CA SER A 549 -28.15 -1.58 9.39
C SER A 549 -27.48 -0.27 8.90
N PRO A 550 -28.18 0.74 8.38
CA PRO A 550 -27.56 2.01 8.05
C PRO A 550 -28.06 3.13 8.96
N LYS A 551 -27.19 4.12 9.17
CA LYS A 551 -27.61 5.50 9.39
C LYS A 551 -26.94 6.40 8.34
N PRO A 552 -27.65 7.43 7.84
CA PRO A 552 -27.10 8.39 6.89
C PRO A 552 -26.04 9.28 7.58
N LEU A 553 -24.98 9.64 6.86
CA LEU A 553 -23.89 10.46 7.39
C LEU A 553 -23.92 11.86 6.77
N SER A 554 -24.36 12.83 7.57
CA SER A 554 -23.84 14.19 7.53
C SER A 554 -22.75 14.33 8.61
N LEU A 555 -21.53 13.85 8.33
CA LEU A 555 -20.31 14.00 9.18
C LEU A 555 -20.41 13.46 10.64
N PRO A 556 -19.26 13.24 11.29
CA PRO A 556 -18.85 11.94 11.81
C PRO A 556 -19.74 11.41 12.96
N GLN A 557 -20.48 10.32 12.72
CA GLN A 557 -21.03 9.49 13.79
C GLN A 557 -21.29 8.05 13.32
N TYR A 558 -20.55 7.12 13.91
CA TYR A 558 -20.81 5.69 14.13
C TYR A 558 -21.79 4.98 13.17
N ILE A 559 -21.25 4.19 12.24
CA ILE A 559 -21.99 3.14 11.53
C ILE A 559 -21.81 1.81 12.29
N GLN A 560 -22.93 1.17 12.62
CA GLN A 560 -23.00 -0.26 12.96
C GLN A 560 -23.72 -0.99 11.82
N ASP A 561 -23.07 -2.04 11.31
CA ASP A 561 -23.54 -3.17 10.50
C ASP A 561 -23.74 -3.03 8.96
N ASP A 562 -22.87 -3.77 8.22
CA ASP A 562 -22.98 -4.35 6.87
C ASP A 562 -23.39 -3.50 5.64
N VAL A 563 -23.66 -2.19 5.80
CA VAL A 563 -23.83 -1.25 4.67
C VAL A 563 -22.96 -0.02 4.86
N ILE A 564 -22.09 0.24 3.89
CA ILE A 564 -21.18 1.39 3.88
C ILE A 564 -21.57 2.29 2.71
N ILE A 565 -21.96 3.52 3.02
CA ILE A 565 -22.27 4.55 2.03
C ILE A 565 -21.04 5.45 1.94
N ASN A 566 -20.44 5.56 0.75
CA ASN A 566 -19.42 6.58 0.50
C ASN A 566 -19.98 7.68 -0.43
N ALA A 567 -20.07 8.90 0.11
CA ALA A 567 -20.12 10.08 -0.72
C ALA A 567 -18.72 10.28 -1.29
N THR A 568 -18.52 9.95 -2.57
CA THR A 568 -17.25 10.12 -3.27
C THR A 568 -16.56 11.42 -2.84
N ASP A 569 -15.31 11.37 -2.36
CA ASP A 569 -14.53 12.56 -1.98
C ASP A 569 -14.14 13.44 -3.18
N ALA A 570 -14.64 13.13 -4.38
CA ALA A 570 -14.43 13.88 -5.61
C ALA A 570 -14.72 15.39 -5.46
N PRO A 571 -15.79 15.86 -4.77
CA PRO A 571 -15.96 17.28 -4.46
C PRO A 571 -14.80 17.85 -3.63
N CYS A 572 -14.31 17.12 -2.62
CA CYS A 572 -13.20 17.55 -1.77
C CYS A 572 -11.89 17.70 -2.57
N PHE A 573 -11.60 16.75 -3.47
CA PHE A 573 -10.43 16.81 -4.35
C PHE A 573 -10.51 17.97 -5.34
N LEU A 574 -11.69 18.19 -5.93
CA LEU A 574 -11.90 19.26 -6.89
C LEU A 574 -11.99 20.65 -6.23
N ASP A 575 -12.36 20.72 -4.95
CA ASP A 575 -12.43 21.97 -4.17
C ASP A 575 -11.06 22.38 -3.61
N ASN A 576 -10.16 21.42 -3.37
CA ASN A 576 -8.81 21.67 -2.84
C ASN A 576 -7.69 21.02 -3.69
N PRO A 577 -7.65 21.24 -5.01
CA PRO A 577 -6.85 20.43 -5.93
C PRO A 577 -5.35 20.47 -5.68
N ALA A 578 -4.82 21.62 -5.28
CA ALA A 578 -3.38 21.79 -5.01
C ALA A 578 -2.90 20.93 -3.82
N GLU A 579 -3.75 20.69 -2.82
CA GLU A 579 -3.41 19.86 -1.65
C GLU A 579 -3.23 18.39 -2.02
N PHE A 580 -3.88 17.96 -3.11
CA PHE A 580 -3.84 16.60 -3.63
C PHE A 580 -2.90 16.43 -4.83
N GLY A 581 -2.17 17.48 -5.19
CA GLY A 581 -1.18 17.47 -6.27
C GLY A 581 -1.76 17.69 -7.67
N PHE A 582 -2.95 18.28 -7.79
CA PHE A 582 -3.56 18.65 -9.07
C PHE A 582 -3.30 20.13 -9.38
N SER A 583 -2.69 20.40 -10.53
CA SER A 583 -2.51 21.73 -11.11
C SER A 583 -3.58 22.06 -12.15
N ASP A 584 -4.25 21.06 -12.70
CA ASP A 584 -5.31 21.21 -13.69
C ASP A 584 -6.51 20.29 -13.37
N VAL A 585 -7.66 20.91 -13.09
CA VAL A 585 -8.93 20.25 -12.78
C VAL A 585 -10.07 20.63 -13.71
N THR A 586 -9.77 21.40 -14.76
CA THR A 586 -10.75 21.85 -15.75
C THR A 586 -10.37 21.42 -17.16
N GLY A 587 -9.08 21.24 -17.45
CA GLY A 587 -8.57 20.55 -18.61
C GLY A 587 -8.46 19.04 -18.39
N PHE A 588 -8.02 18.35 -19.45
CA PHE A 588 -7.75 16.91 -19.45
C PHE A 588 -6.38 16.61 -20.03
N CYS A 589 -5.79 15.49 -19.62
CA CYS A 589 -4.56 14.96 -20.21
C CYS A 589 -4.86 13.86 -21.24
N THR A 590 -4.19 13.93 -22.40
CA THR A 590 -4.06 12.85 -23.41
C THR A 590 -2.64 12.27 -23.45
N CYS A 591 -1.88 12.61 -22.42
CA CYS A 591 -0.45 12.47 -22.29
C CYS A 591 -0.05 11.16 -21.58
N ALA A 592 1.19 10.73 -21.79
CA ALA A 592 1.72 9.50 -21.20
C ALA A 592 1.93 9.61 -19.68
N ASP A 593 2.06 10.83 -19.16
CA ASP A 593 2.15 11.13 -17.74
C ASP A 593 1.05 12.14 -17.35
N PRO A 594 -0.06 11.67 -16.75
CA PRO A 594 -1.16 12.53 -16.34
C PRO A 594 -0.92 13.24 -14.99
N ALA A 595 0.32 13.27 -14.47
CA ALA A 595 0.63 13.98 -13.25
C ALA A 595 0.14 15.44 -13.29
N GLY A 596 -0.53 15.88 -12.22
CA GLY A 596 -1.11 17.22 -12.14
C GLY A 596 -2.50 17.37 -12.74
N TYR A 597 -3.01 16.39 -13.49
CA TYR A 597 -4.36 16.43 -14.07
C TYR A 597 -5.38 15.62 -13.26
N PHE A 598 -6.57 16.18 -13.07
CA PHE A 598 -7.70 15.44 -12.50
C PHE A 598 -8.39 14.57 -13.57
N TRP A 599 -8.63 15.14 -14.76
CA TRP A 599 -9.35 14.48 -15.84
C TRP A 599 -8.40 13.89 -16.89
N TYR A 600 -8.81 12.77 -17.47
CA TYR A 600 -8.10 12.05 -18.51
C TYR A 600 -9.01 11.82 -19.71
N THR A 601 -8.45 11.85 -20.90
CA THR A 601 -9.12 11.39 -22.12
C THR A 601 -8.10 10.83 -23.10
N GLU A 602 -8.52 9.93 -23.98
CA GLU A 602 -7.71 9.56 -25.15
C GLU A 602 -8.25 10.28 -26.40
N MET A 603 -7.36 10.84 -27.23
CA MET A 603 -7.78 11.49 -28.49
C MET A 603 -8.36 10.47 -29.47
N HIS A 604 -9.63 10.67 -29.87
CA HIS A 604 -10.28 9.91 -30.94
C HIS A 604 -10.58 10.76 -32.17
N THR A 605 -9.92 10.48 -33.29
CA THR A 605 -10.36 10.94 -34.61
C THR A 605 -11.43 10.00 -35.16
N LEU A 606 -12.72 10.32 -34.97
CA LEU A 606 -13.81 9.73 -35.74
C LEU A 606 -13.99 10.53 -37.03
N ILE A 607 -13.53 9.99 -38.16
CA ILE A 607 -13.87 10.54 -39.48
C ILE A 607 -15.29 10.05 -39.82
N ILE A 608 -16.30 10.90 -39.61
CA ILE A 608 -17.67 10.66 -40.07
C ILE A 608 -17.74 11.00 -41.57
N PRO A 609 -18.02 10.05 -42.49
CA PRO A 609 -17.92 10.31 -43.93
C PRO A 609 -19.02 11.19 -44.54
N SER A 610 -19.94 11.78 -43.75
CA SER A 610 -21.19 12.34 -44.30
C SER A 610 -21.52 13.79 -43.95
N ARG A 611 -20.68 14.55 -43.23
CA ARG A 611 -20.92 16.00 -43.06
C ARG A 611 -19.65 16.82 -43.20
N ARG A 612 -19.65 17.74 -44.17
CA ARG A 612 -18.71 18.87 -44.25
C ARG A 612 -19.04 19.86 -43.12
N ALA A 613 -18.60 19.58 -41.91
CA ALA A 613 -18.42 20.52 -40.80
C ALA A 613 -17.54 19.82 -39.76
N LEU A 614 -16.50 20.50 -39.29
CA LEU A 614 -15.33 19.90 -38.63
C LEU A 614 -15.44 19.87 -37.08
N ASP A 615 -16.60 20.17 -36.48
CA ASP A 615 -16.61 20.68 -35.09
C ASP A 615 -17.52 19.95 -34.08
N GLU A 616 -17.78 18.65 -34.18
CA GLU A 616 -18.30 17.90 -33.01
C GLU A 616 -17.50 16.61 -32.79
N LEU A 617 -16.33 16.82 -32.20
CA LEU A 617 -15.47 15.80 -31.59
C LEU A 617 -16.20 15.32 -30.32
N ILE A 618 -16.78 14.12 -30.31
CA ILE A 618 -17.24 13.49 -29.06
C ILE A 618 -15.98 13.12 -28.29
N LEU A 619 -15.51 14.06 -27.47
CA LEU A 619 -14.41 13.89 -26.54
C LEU A 619 -14.97 13.25 -25.26
N ASP A 620 -14.62 12.00 -25.01
CA ASP A 620 -14.91 11.31 -23.75
C ASP A 620 -13.99 11.86 -22.65
N THR A 621 -14.36 13.02 -22.09
CA THR A 621 -13.54 13.78 -21.13
C THR A 621 -14.02 13.67 -19.69
N GLY A 622 -14.93 12.73 -19.41
CA GLY A 622 -15.47 12.50 -18.07
C GLY A 622 -14.52 11.72 -17.15
N HIS A 623 -13.61 10.89 -17.67
CA HIS A 623 -12.87 9.98 -16.82
C HIS A 623 -11.80 10.65 -15.95
N PRO A 624 -11.69 10.27 -14.66
CA PRO A 624 -10.63 10.75 -13.80
C PRO A 624 -9.30 10.01 -14.05
N THR A 625 -8.18 10.63 -13.69
CA THR A 625 -6.85 10.01 -13.84
C THR A 625 -6.63 8.85 -12.85
N GLN A 626 -5.63 8.00 -13.12
CA GLN A 626 -5.19 6.97 -12.16
C GLN A 626 -4.93 7.54 -10.76
N ARG A 627 -4.39 8.76 -10.66
CA ARG A 627 -4.10 9.41 -9.37
C ARG A 627 -5.39 9.69 -8.59
N VAL A 628 -6.45 10.13 -9.25
CA VAL A 628 -7.76 10.33 -8.62
C VAL A 628 -8.33 8.99 -8.14
N HIS A 629 -8.26 7.92 -8.94
CA HIS A 629 -8.67 6.58 -8.49
C HIS A 629 -7.87 6.08 -7.29
N GLN A 630 -6.57 6.37 -7.20
CA GLN A 630 -5.74 6.05 -6.03
C GLN A 630 -6.21 6.80 -4.78
N LEU A 631 -6.42 8.12 -4.88
CA LEU A 631 -6.90 8.94 -3.76
C LEU A 631 -8.28 8.49 -3.29
N LEU A 632 -9.18 8.17 -4.21
CA LEU A 632 -10.50 7.64 -3.88
C LEU A 632 -10.40 6.28 -3.19
N ALA A 633 -9.54 5.38 -3.69
CA ALA A 633 -9.33 4.07 -3.07
C ALA A 633 -8.72 4.18 -1.66
N GLU A 634 -7.79 5.11 -1.45
CA GLU A 634 -7.22 5.44 -0.14
C GLU A 634 -8.31 5.95 0.81
N ALA A 635 -9.14 6.90 0.37
CA ALA A 635 -10.20 7.45 1.20
C ALA A 635 -11.30 6.43 1.53
N VAL A 636 -11.74 5.62 0.54
CA VAL A 636 -12.63 4.48 0.77
C VAL A 636 -12.01 3.54 1.80
N LYS A 637 -10.74 3.16 1.64
CA LYS A 637 -10.06 2.24 2.56
C LYS A 637 -9.96 2.80 3.97
N ASP A 638 -9.65 4.08 4.13
CA ASP A 638 -9.59 4.75 5.43
C ASP A 638 -10.97 4.75 6.11
N GLN A 639 -12.04 5.02 5.35
CA GLN A 639 -13.41 4.89 5.85
C GLN A 639 -13.71 3.44 6.27
N LEU A 640 -13.41 2.45 5.43
CA LEU A 640 -13.64 1.03 5.72
C LEU A 640 -12.87 0.53 6.96
N LEU A 641 -11.64 1.01 7.16
CA LEU A 641 -10.83 0.73 8.34
C LEU A 641 -11.44 1.34 9.60
N SER A 642 -11.97 2.56 9.51
CA SER A 642 -12.60 3.25 10.66
C SER A 642 -13.89 2.59 11.17
N VAL A 643 -14.54 1.74 10.35
CA VAL A 643 -15.77 1.00 10.72
C VAL A 643 -15.47 -0.25 11.55
N GLY A 644 -14.25 -0.81 11.44
CA GLY A 644 -13.84 -2.06 12.10
C GLY A 644 -13.32 -1.93 13.53
N ASP A 645 -12.95 -0.73 13.96
CA ASP A 645 -12.61 -0.37 15.35
C ASP A 645 -13.87 0.14 16.07
#